data_AF-A0A959S857-F1
#
_entry.id   AF-A0A959S857-F1
#
_cell.length_a   1.000
_cell.length_b   1.000
_cell.length_c   1.000
_cell.angle_alpha   90.00
_cell.angle_beta   90.00
_cell.angle_gamma   90.00
#
_symmetry.space_group_name_H-M   'P 1'
#
loop_
_entity.id
_entity.type
_entity.pdbx_description
1 polymer ?
#
loop_
_entity_poly.entity_id
_entity_poly.type
_entity_poly.pdbx_seq_one_letter_code
_entity_poly.pdbx_strand_id
1 'polypeptide(L)'
;MLRTLLVPLVLLLSFSAWSQTSSERAAVQLTATVQKSPARITVNWTSLSSTSSITIHRKLRGASSWGSAIATPSSSATSYQDNSVSVGVAYEYKVTRVSAGVTGTGYLCSGIEVPMTAYRGKMILLVDNTLAPSLSSELARLEKDLKADGWAVLRSDVSRTASVSSVRNTVISHYNSDPTNVKAVFIVGHVPVPYSGNTAPDGHGSHQGAWPCDGYYGELNGTWTDNSVNVQGAQNPKNNNIPGDGKFDQSNFPSDLELQVGRVDMYDMPAFSASEVQLMKNYLDRAHDFKFKNWVPQDRAMIFDNLQWVSNPLAASAWRALAPMVGPANITAPYQYGPAFHTLVNGQSYLWTYSSGGGLQEYVGNDVTFNGADNIGTTANYAAASTMGGVFNMAFGSYFGDWDNKNNYLRAPLARGEALTNCWSSIPGWYFHHMGLGDNIGYSAWITMNNASQYTPLTDGWQGSIGRSHLGLMGDPSLRLRMVKPPSNLAVSNSGGLASFSWTASSEAVAGYYIYRIDASTGAITSVNSSPVTGTTYQNGAVPFVAGQEYMVRAMKVQVDPSGSYENLSMGAIAVAAGTSPPPANDCAGVPGGSALPGTACNDGNSCTINDTWNASCQCVGTSITPTAVITPAGPTALCSGGSVVLNATTGSGYSYAWRFNGSAISGATSSSYTATQAGSYTVTVTSASCAATSSAVTITMGSGVTATITPAGSTTFCSGGSVVLNANTGSG
;
A
#
# COMPACT_ATOMS: atom_id res chain seq x y z
N MET A 1 -9.16 -89.77 -9.57
CA MET A 1 -10.14 -88.66 -9.52
C MET A 1 -10.12 -88.06 -8.13
N LEU A 2 -9.51 -86.89 -7.95
CA LEU A 2 -10.03 -85.75 -7.18
C LEU A 2 -8.97 -84.64 -7.24
N ARG A 3 -9.36 -83.50 -7.81
CA ARG A 3 -8.61 -82.24 -7.78
C ARG A 3 -8.95 -81.54 -6.47
N THR A 4 -7.96 -81.00 -5.78
CA THR A 4 -8.19 -79.97 -4.75
C THR A 4 -7.30 -78.77 -5.04
N LEU A 5 -7.95 -77.71 -5.53
CA LEU A 5 -7.42 -76.36 -5.64
C LEU A 5 -7.20 -75.79 -4.24
N LEU A 6 -6.04 -75.19 -3.99
CA LEU A 6 -5.84 -74.21 -2.93
C LEU A 6 -5.93 -72.82 -3.56
N VAL A 7 -6.94 -72.05 -3.15
CA VAL A 7 -7.17 -70.64 -3.48
C VAL A 7 -6.52 -69.79 -2.37
N PRO A 8 -5.79 -68.70 -2.66
CA PRO A 8 -5.36 -67.76 -1.63
C PRO A 8 -6.50 -66.79 -1.27
N LEU A 9 -6.73 -66.64 0.02
CA LEU A 9 -7.67 -65.70 0.63
C LEU A 9 -7.16 -64.25 0.40
N VAL A 10 -7.86 -63.49 -0.44
CA VAL A 10 -7.64 -62.04 -0.59
C VAL A 10 -8.32 -61.35 0.60
N LEU A 11 -7.53 -60.69 1.45
CA LEU A 11 -8.03 -59.73 2.43
C LEU A 11 -8.62 -58.52 1.67
N LEU A 12 -9.94 -58.45 1.59
CA LEU A 12 -10.66 -57.24 1.21
C LEU A 12 -10.60 -56.26 2.40
N LEU A 13 -9.68 -55.30 2.33
CA LEU A 13 -9.78 -54.06 3.11
C LEU A 13 -11.02 -53.31 2.62
N SER A 14 -12.13 -53.48 3.34
CA SER A 14 -13.32 -52.67 3.16
C SER A 14 -13.02 -51.23 3.57
N PHE A 15 -12.68 -50.39 2.60
CA PHE A 15 -12.80 -48.95 2.76
C PHE A 15 -14.29 -48.65 2.96
N SER A 16 -14.66 -48.21 4.16
CA SER A 16 -15.97 -47.63 4.40
C SER A 16 -16.10 -46.41 3.49
N ALA A 17 -16.84 -46.53 2.39
CA ALA A 17 -17.21 -45.39 1.56
C ALA A 17 -18.33 -44.64 2.27
N TRP A 18 -18.01 -43.51 2.91
CA TRP A 18 -19.01 -42.68 3.57
C TRP A 18 -19.72 -41.85 2.49
N SER A 19 -21.05 -41.86 2.49
CA SER A 19 -21.85 -41.04 1.58
C SER A 19 -21.59 -39.55 1.86
N GLN A 20 -21.43 -38.75 0.81
CA GLN A 20 -21.30 -37.30 0.92
C GLN A 20 -22.57 -36.69 1.55
N THR A 21 -22.39 -35.64 2.34
CA THR A 21 -23.45 -34.87 3.02
C THR A 21 -24.18 -33.93 2.05
N SER A 22 -25.35 -33.40 2.47
CA SER A 22 -26.07 -32.37 1.68
C SER A 22 -25.21 -31.12 1.47
N SER A 23 -24.53 -30.68 2.54
CA SER A 23 -23.59 -29.57 2.57
C SER A 23 -22.44 -29.72 1.57
N GLU A 24 -21.81 -30.91 1.49
CA GLU A 24 -20.74 -31.19 0.53
C GLU A 24 -21.22 -31.21 -0.92
N ARG A 25 -22.44 -31.70 -1.17
CA ARG A 25 -23.01 -31.71 -2.53
C ARG A 25 -23.32 -30.31 -3.04
N ALA A 26 -23.80 -29.42 -2.15
CA ALA A 26 -24.13 -28.03 -2.44
C ALA A 26 -22.88 -27.11 -2.62
N ALA A 27 -21.70 -27.61 -2.26
CA ALA A 27 -20.43 -26.90 -2.39
C ALA A 27 -19.52 -27.53 -3.44
N VAL A 28 -18.75 -26.71 -4.15
CA VAL A 28 -17.59 -27.16 -4.93
C VAL A 28 -16.34 -26.62 -4.25
N GLN A 29 -15.49 -27.52 -3.75
CA GLN A 29 -14.25 -27.17 -3.06
C GLN A 29 -13.21 -26.77 -4.09
N LEU A 30 -12.90 -25.47 -4.20
CA LEU A 30 -12.00 -24.94 -5.21
C LEU A 30 -10.59 -24.67 -4.66
N THR A 31 -9.60 -24.91 -5.52
CA THR A 31 -8.22 -24.46 -5.37
C THR A 31 -7.66 -24.03 -6.73
N ALA A 32 -6.50 -23.38 -6.75
CA ALA A 32 -5.76 -23.07 -7.95
C ALA A 32 -4.26 -23.38 -7.80
N THR A 33 -3.66 -23.71 -8.94
CA THR A 33 -2.20 -23.66 -9.14
C THR A 33 -1.89 -22.69 -10.26
N VAL A 34 -0.74 -22.01 -10.19
CA VAL A 34 -0.43 -20.91 -11.11
C VAL A 34 0.93 -21.09 -11.75
N GLN A 35 1.03 -20.63 -13.00
CA GLN A 35 2.27 -20.64 -13.77
C GLN A 35 2.50 -19.25 -14.37
N LYS A 36 3.71 -18.71 -14.21
CA LYS A 36 4.08 -17.37 -14.71
C LYS A 36 4.30 -17.29 -16.23
N SER A 37 4.87 -18.33 -16.85
CA SER A 37 5.23 -18.32 -18.28
C SER A 37 5.01 -19.68 -18.97
N PRO A 38 4.15 -19.77 -20.01
CA PRO A 38 3.07 -18.81 -20.29
C PRO A 38 2.16 -18.66 -19.06
N ALA A 39 1.55 -17.48 -18.91
CA ALA A 39 0.65 -17.18 -17.81
C ALA A 39 -0.55 -18.13 -17.83
N ARG A 40 -0.78 -18.84 -16.74
CA ARG A 40 -1.88 -19.81 -16.61
C ARG A 40 -2.33 -19.95 -15.16
N ILE A 41 -3.64 -19.98 -14.95
CA ILE A 41 -4.28 -20.38 -13.69
C ILE A 41 -5.00 -21.71 -13.95
N THR A 42 -4.64 -22.75 -13.20
CA THR A 42 -5.34 -24.04 -13.23
C THR A 42 -6.24 -24.14 -12.02
N VAL A 43 -7.55 -24.01 -12.22
CA VAL A 43 -8.57 -24.16 -11.18
C VAL A 43 -8.87 -25.65 -11.00
N ASN A 44 -8.84 -26.16 -9.77
CA ASN A 44 -9.07 -27.56 -9.43
C ASN A 44 -10.24 -27.71 -8.46
N TRP A 45 -10.91 -28.86 -8.53
CA TRP A 45 -12.00 -29.24 -7.62
C TRP A 45 -12.05 -30.74 -7.37
N THR A 46 -12.68 -31.12 -6.26
CA THR A 46 -12.88 -32.53 -5.90
C THR A 46 -13.93 -33.19 -6.81
N SER A 47 -13.65 -34.42 -7.23
CA SER A 47 -14.60 -35.23 -8.01
C SER A 47 -15.81 -35.62 -7.16
N LEU A 48 -16.99 -35.64 -7.76
CA LEU A 48 -18.22 -36.16 -7.16
C LEU A 48 -18.83 -37.21 -8.08
N SER A 49 -19.17 -38.38 -7.55
CA SER A 49 -19.92 -39.39 -8.30
C SER A 49 -21.23 -38.81 -8.84
N SER A 50 -21.71 -39.31 -9.98
CA SER A 50 -22.97 -38.87 -10.60
C SER A 50 -23.01 -37.39 -11.02
N THR A 51 -21.84 -36.75 -11.18
CA THR A 51 -21.74 -35.43 -11.81
C THR A 51 -22.22 -35.53 -13.26
N SER A 52 -23.14 -34.65 -13.64
CA SER A 52 -23.72 -34.57 -14.98
C SER A 52 -23.23 -33.35 -15.76
N SER A 53 -22.88 -32.25 -15.07
CA SER A 53 -22.37 -31.04 -15.72
C SER A 53 -21.46 -30.23 -14.81
N ILE A 54 -20.52 -29.52 -15.43
CA ILE A 54 -19.62 -28.55 -14.78
C ILE A 54 -19.58 -27.31 -15.67
N THR A 55 -19.82 -26.14 -15.09
CA THR A 55 -19.77 -24.85 -15.78
C THR A 55 -18.88 -23.89 -15.01
N ILE A 56 -18.03 -23.17 -15.71
CA ILE A 56 -17.03 -22.27 -15.12
C ILE A 56 -17.27 -20.85 -15.63
N HIS A 57 -17.34 -19.92 -14.70
CA HIS A 57 -17.37 -18.49 -14.97
C HIS A 57 -16.16 -17.82 -14.35
N ARG A 58 -15.75 -16.69 -14.91
CA ARG A 58 -14.68 -15.86 -14.38
C ARG A 58 -15.06 -14.40 -14.50
N LYS A 59 -14.76 -13.62 -13.47
CA LYS A 59 -14.84 -12.16 -13.51
C LYS A 59 -13.54 -11.54 -13.01
N LEU A 60 -13.33 -10.28 -13.36
CA LEU A 60 -12.32 -9.47 -12.66
C LEU A 60 -12.79 -9.25 -11.23
N ARG A 61 -11.82 -9.15 -10.31
CA ARG A 61 -12.12 -8.83 -8.91
C ARG A 61 -12.95 -7.53 -8.83
N GLY A 62 -14.06 -7.57 -8.08
CA GLY A 62 -14.95 -6.42 -7.88
C GLY A 62 -15.95 -6.16 -9.01
N ALA A 63 -15.93 -6.92 -10.10
CA ALA A 63 -16.99 -6.84 -11.11
C ALA A 63 -18.34 -7.33 -10.53
N SER A 64 -19.43 -6.70 -10.97
CA SER A 64 -20.80 -6.95 -10.52
C SER A 64 -21.54 -8.03 -11.33
N SER A 65 -20.86 -8.77 -12.19
CA SER A 65 -21.45 -9.89 -12.94
C SER A 65 -20.41 -10.94 -13.28
N TRP A 66 -20.84 -12.21 -13.28
CA TRP A 66 -20.05 -13.36 -13.71
C TRP A 66 -19.93 -13.49 -15.23
N GLY A 67 -20.72 -12.75 -16.00
CA GLY A 67 -20.74 -12.84 -17.46
C GLY A 67 -21.16 -14.21 -17.98
N SER A 68 -20.72 -14.56 -19.19
CA SER A 68 -20.91 -15.88 -19.77
C SER A 68 -19.93 -16.91 -19.21
N ALA A 69 -20.30 -18.19 -19.30
CA ALA A 69 -19.38 -19.28 -18.96
C ALA A 69 -18.14 -19.21 -19.87
N ILE A 70 -16.96 -19.31 -19.26
CA ILE A 70 -15.68 -19.38 -19.97
C ILE A 70 -15.33 -20.82 -20.37
N ALA A 71 -15.95 -21.81 -19.72
CA ALA A 71 -15.79 -23.22 -20.05
C ALA A 71 -16.94 -24.10 -19.53
N THR A 72 -17.12 -25.25 -20.18
CA THR A 72 -18.02 -26.33 -19.74
C THR A 72 -17.29 -27.68 -19.90
N PRO A 73 -16.36 -28.02 -18.98
CA PRO A 73 -15.58 -29.25 -19.08
C PRO A 73 -16.46 -30.51 -19.01
N SER A 74 -15.89 -31.66 -19.39
CA SER A 74 -16.55 -32.97 -19.21
C SER A 74 -16.95 -33.18 -17.74
N SER A 75 -18.03 -33.91 -17.50
CA SER A 75 -18.54 -34.15 -16.13
C SER A 75 -17.56 -34.92 -15.22
N SER A 76 -16.58 -35.62 -15.78
CA SER A 76 -15.49 -36.27 -15.05
C SER A 76 -14.27 -35.37 -14.80
N ALA A 77 -14.27 -34.13 -15.28
CA ALA A 77 -13.14 -33.23 -15.10
C ALA A 77 -13.02 -32.81 -13.64
N THR A 78 -11.78 -32.69 -13.16
CA THR A 78 -11.42 -32.19 -11.83
C THR A 78 -10.62 -30.91 -11.88
N SER A 79 -10.38 -30.38 -13.07
CA SER A 79 -9.61 -29.15 -13.28
C SER A 79 -9.94 -28.47 -14.59
N TYR A 80 -9.65 -27.17 -14.66
CA TYR A 80 -9.69 -26.36 -15.87
C TYR A 80 -8.49 -25.42 -15.92
N GLN A 81 -7.90 -25.29 -17.11
CA GLN A 81 -6.76 -24.41 -17.36
C GLN A 81 -7.24 -23.12 -18.03
N ASP A 82 -7.12 -22.01 -17.33
CA ASP A 82 -7.35 -20.68 -17.88
C ASP A 82 -6.03 -20.08 -18.37
N ASN A 83 -5.90 -19.96 -19.69
CA ASN A 83 -4.75 -19.36 -20.38
C ASN A 83 -4.98 -17.89 -20.76
N SER A 84 -6.16 -17.35 -20.47
CA SER A 84 -6.55 -15.98 -20.83
C SER A 84 -6.40 -15.04 -19.63
N VAL A 85 -5.25 -15.14 -18.94
CA VAL A 85 -4.96 -14.49 -17.66
C VAL A 85 -3.60 -13.79 -17.72
N SER A 86 -3.42 -12.76 -16.89
CA SER A 86 -2.18 -11.99 -16.81
C SER A 86 -1.56 -12.07 -15.41
N VAL A 87 -0.22 -12.02 -15.36
CA VAL A 87 0.54 -11.83 -14.11
C VAL A 87 0.16 -10.47 -13.50
N GLY A 88 0.05 -10.43 -12.17
CA GLY A 88 -0.33 -9.23 -11.41
C GLY A 88 -1.83 -8.93 -11.38
N VAL A 89 -2.68 -9.76 -12.00
CA VAL A 89 -4.14 -9.54 -12.04
C VAL A 89 -4.87 -10.58 -11.19
N ALA A 90 -5.79 -10.11 -10.35
CA ALA A 90 -6.70 -10.95 -9.57
C ALA A 90 -8.01 -11.22 -10.34
N TYR A 91 -8.39 -12.49 -10.38
CA TYR A 91 -9.62 -12.98 -10.99
C TYR A 91 -10.44 -13.72 -9.94
N GLU A 92 -11.76 -13.65 -10.06
CA GLU A 92 -12.65 -14.52 -9.31
C GLU A 92 -13.22 -15.58 -10.24
N TYR A 93 -13.33 -16.82 -9.74
CA TYR A 93 -13.90 -17.96 -10.44
C TYR A 93 -15.13 -18.47 -9.71
N LYS A 94 -16.15 -18.84 -10.48
CA LYS A 94 -17.33 -19.57 -10.02
C LYS A 94 -17.39 -20.88 -10.78
N VAL A 95 -17.38 -21.99 -10.04
CA VAL A 95 -17.63 -23.31 -10.62
C VAL A 95 -19.00 -23.78 -10.15
N THR A 96 -19.86 -24.11 -11.09
CA THR A 96 -21.17 -24.71 -10.85
C THR A 96 -21.13 -26.16 -11.30
N ARG A 97 -21.51 -27.09 -10.40
CA ARG A 97 -21.53 -28.53 -10.66
C ARG A 97 -22.95 -29.04 -10.42
N VAL A 98 -23.49 -29.82 -11.35
CA VAL A 98 -24.73 -30.58 -11.09
C VAL A 98 -24.35 -32.04 -10.89
N SER A 99 -24.76 -32.62 -9.77
CA SER A 99 -24.55 -34.04 -9.45
C SER A 99 -25.79 -34.64 -8.82
N ALA A 100 -26.27 -35.76 -9.39
CA ALA A 100 -27.50 -36.43 -8.96
C ALA A 100 -28.70 -35.46 -8.80
N GLY A 101 -28.81 -34.46 -9.69
CA GLY A 101 -29.87 -33.44 -9.66
C GLY A 101 -29.64 -32.28 -8.66
N VAL A 102 -28.57 -32.30 -7.88
CA VAL A 102 -28.21 -31.23 -6.92
C VAL A 102 -27.20 -30.27 -7.56
N THR A 103 -27.49 -28.97 -7.51
CA THR A 103 -26.58 -27.91 -7.96
C THR A 103 -25.67 -27.48 -6.81
N GLY A 104 -24.37 -27.76 -6.95
CA GLY A 104 -23.32 -27.26 -6.09
C GLY A 104 -22.57 -26.08 -6.71
N THR A 105 -22.03 -25.21 -5.86
CA THR A 105 -21.26 -24.04 -6.30
C THR A 105 -19.98 -23.86 -5.48
N GLY A 106 -18.94 -23.34 -6.11
CA GLY A 106 -17.67 -23.00 -5.47
C GLY A 106 -17.15 -21.67 -5.97
N TYR A 107 -16.40 -20.98 -5.12
CA TYR A 107 -15.85 -19.65 -5.38
C TYR A 107 -14.37 -19.60 -5.04
N LEU A 108 -13.60 -18.90 -5.85
CA LEU A 108 -12.15 -18.80 -5.71
C LEU A 108 -11.68 -17.43 -6.19
N CYS A 109 -10.96 -16.68 -5.36
CA CYS A 109 -10.18 -15.53 -5.80
C CYS A 109 -8.76 -16.02 -6.10
N SER A 110 -8.27 -15.84 -7.33
CA SER A 110 -6.98 -16.37 -7.77
C SER A 110 -6.22 -15.39 -8.67
N GLY A 111 -4.90 -15.50 -8.67
CA GLY A 111 -4.02 -14.68 -9.49
C GLY A 111 -2.57 -15.17 -9.42
N ILE A 112 -1.72 -14.57 -10.25
CA ILE A 112 -0.31 -14.93 -10.39
C ILE A 112 0.53 -13.73 -9.96
N GLU A 113 1.26 -13.86 -8.85
CA GLU A 113 2.07 -12.79 -8.25
C GLU A 113 1.29 -11.47 -8.17
N VAL A 114 0.05 -11.52 -7.69
CA VAL A 114 -0.79 -10.33 -7.52
C VAL A 114 -0.14 -9.37 -6.53
N PRO A 115 0.11 -8.10 -6.89
CA PRO A 115 0.71 -7.13 -5.98
C PRO A 115 -0.25 -6.82 -4.84
N MET A 116 0.28 -6.67 -3.63
CA MET A 116 -0.55 -6.31 -2.48
C MET A 116 -0.77 -4.80 -2.37
N THR A 117 -1.95 -4.45 -1.86
CA THR A 117 -2.29 -3.08 -1.49
C THR A 117 -1.44 -2.62 -0.30
N ALA A 118 -0.46 -1.75 -0.55
CA ALA A 118 0.38 -1.15 0.49
C ALA A 118 -0.37 -0.12 1.35
N TYR A 119 -1.21 0.70 0.73
CA TYR A 119 -2.11 1.65 1.40
C TYR A 119 -3.56 1.19 1.27
N ARG A 120 -4.17 0.78 2.39
CA ARG A 120 -5.52 0.20 2.44
C ARG A 120 -6.63 1.24 2.61
N GLY A 121 -6.24 2.51 2.80
CA GLY A 121 -7.15 3.60 3.11
C GLY A 121 -7.15 3.94 4.60
N LYS A 122 -8.23 4.57 5.04
CA LYS A 122 -8.50 5.01 6.41
C LYS A 122 -9.50 4.07 7.06
N MET A 123 -9.19 3.68 8.30
CA MET A 123 -10.05 2.92 9.18
C MET A 123 -10.54 3.82 10.30
N ILE A 124 -11.85 3.88 10.48
CA ILE A 124 -12.47 4.52 11.64
C ILE A 124 -12.35 3.55 12.80
N LEU A 125 -11.77 3.99 13.91
CA LEU A 125 -11.65 3.22 15.14
C LEU A 125 -12.62 3.80 16.18
N LEU A 126 -13.75 3.13 16.37
CA LEU A 126 -14.72 3.49 17.41
C LEU A 126 -14.38 2.74 18.70
N VAL A 127 -14.18 3.46 19.79
CA VAL A 127 -13.77 2.87 21.07
C VAL A 127 -14.80 3.22 22.14
N ASP A 128 -15.25 2.24 22.91
CA ASP A 128 -16.04 2.50 24.12
C ASP A 128 -15.20 3.34 25.11
N ASN A 129 -15.66 4.57 25.37
CA ASN A 129 -14.93 5.55 26.18
C ASN A 129 -14.70 5.10 27.63
N THR A 130 -15.49 4.15 28.13
CA THR A 130 -15.32 3.59 29.48
C THR A 130 -14.12 2.63 29.56
N LEU A 131 -13.72 2.03 28.43
CA LEU A 131 -12.57 1.14 28.33
C LEU A 131 -11.29 1.89 27.96
N ALA A 132 -11.41 3.00 27.21
CA ALA A 132 -10.28 3.71 26.62
C ALA A 132 -9.15 4.08 27.61
N PRO A 133 -9.40 4.58 28.83
CA PRO A 133 -8.33 4.86 29.79
C PRO A 133 -7.55 3.60 30.22
N SER A 134 -8.27 2.52 30.48
CA SER A 134 -7.71 1.25 30.98
C SER A 134 -6.98 0.44 29.91
N LEU A 135 -7.30 0.70 28.63
CA LEU A 135 -6.70 0.08 27.44
C LEU A 135 -5.72 1.01 26.70
N SER A 136 -5.28 2.12 27.31
CA SER A 136 -4.52 3.16 26.61
C SER A 136 -3.25 2.63 25.91
N SER A 137 -2.50 1.73 26.55
CA SER A 137 -1.34 1.06 25.95
C SER A 137 -1.69 0.18 24.76
N GLU A 138 -2.72 -0.63 24.91
CA GLU A 138 -3.17 -1.60 23.91
C GLU A 138 -3.80 -0.90 22.71
N LEU A 139 -4.53 0.20 22.93
CA LEU A 139 -5.10 1.05 21.88
C LEU A 139 -4.00 1.80 21.11
N ALA A 140 -3.00 2.37 21.81
CA ALA A 140 -1.86 2.99 21.14
C ALA A 140 -1.07 1.98 20.29
N ARG A 141 -0.92 0.74 20.77
CA ARG A 141 -0.33 -0.34 19.99
C ARG A 141 -1.21 -0.73 18.81
N LEU A 142 -2.52 -0.84 18.99
CA LEU A 142 -3.46 -1.14 17.91
C LEU A 142 -3.40 -0.10 16.78
N GLU A 143 -3.38 1.20 17.11
CA GLU A 143 -3.25 2.27 16.13
C GLU A 143 -1.94 2.16 15.34
N LYS A 144 -0.84 1.81 16.02
CA LYS A 144 0.46 1.53 15.39
C LYS A 144 0.42 0.29 14.52
N ASP A 145 -0.24 -0.77 14.95
CA ASP A 145 -0.37 -2.02 14.20
C ASP A 145 -1.19 -1.78 12.92
N LEU A 146 -2.31 -1.07 13.01
CA LEU A 146 -3.13 -0.68 11.86
C LEU A 146 -2.31 0.14 10.86
N LYS A 147 -1.57 1.14 11.34
CA LYS A 147 -0.63 1.93 10.51
C LYS A 147 0.43 1.04 9.84
N ALA A 148 1.05 0.15 10.60
CA ALA A 148 2.07 -0.78 10.10
C ALA A 148 1.52 -1.79 9.08
N ASP A 149 0.22 -2.10 9.08
CA ASP A 149 -0.41 -2.95 8.06
C ASP A 149 -0.88 -2.20 6.80
N GLY A 150 -0.89 -0.87 6.85
CA GLY A 150 -1.22 -0.01 5.72
C GLY A 150 -2.48 0.84 5.90
N TRP A 151 -3.02 0.95 7.11
CA TRP A 151 -4.22 1.74 7.43
C TRP A 151 -3.87 3.07 8.09
N ALA A 152 -4.41 4.16 7.58
CA ALA A 152 -4.54 5.38 8.37
C ALA A 152 -5.69 5.21 9.38
N VAL A 153 -5.60 5.82 10.56
CA VAL A 153 -6.60 5.62 11.63
C VAL A 153 -7.31 6.93 11.97
N LEU A 154 -8.64 6.88 12.02
CA LEU A 154 -9.52 7.94 12.46
C LEU A 154 -10.23 7.51 13.73
N ARG A 155 -9.68 7.84 14.90
CA ARG A 155 -10.20 7.36 16.18
C ARG A 155 -11.30 8.27 16.73
N SER A 156 -12.32 7.67 17.34
CA SER A 156 -13.30 8.36 18.18
C SER A 156 -13.73 7.51 19.36
N ASP A 157 -13.60 8.07 20.55
CA ASP A 157 -14.05 7.45 21.79
C ASP A 157 -15.52 7.84 22.02
N VAL A 158 -16.40 6.86 22.10
CA VAL A 158 -17.86 7.04 22.11
C VAL A 158 -18.46 6.52 23.42
N SER A 159 -19.49 7.20 23.92
CA SER A 159 -20.22 6.74 25.11
C SER A 159 -21.00 5.47 24.78
N ARG A 160 -20.88 4.45 25.64
CA ARG A 160 -21.75 3.25 25.60
C ARG A 160 -23.25 3.55 25.75
N THR A 161 -23.61 4.74 26.24
CA THR A 161 -25.00 5.20 26.36
C THR A 161 -25.44 6.17 25.26
N ALA A 162 -24.57 6.45 24.27
CA ALA A 162 -24.95 7.30 23.14
C ALA A 162 -26.06 6.64 22.30
N SER A 163 -26.83 7.44 21.57
CA SER A 163 -27.75 6.88 20.58
C SER A 163 -26.98 6.30 19.40
N VAL A 164 -27.49 5.21 18.81
CA VAL A 164 -26.89 4.59 17.62
C VAL A 164 -26.82 5.59 16.44
N SER A 165 -27.78 6.51 16.34
CA SER A 165 -27.78 7.61 15.37
C SER A 165 -26.64 8.61 15.58
N SER A 166 -26.32 8.97 16.83
CA SER A 166 -25.19 9.86 17.14
C SER A 166 -23.85 9.22 16.79
N VAL A 167 -23.69 7.91 17.06
CA VAL A 167 -22.51 7.15 16.66
C VAL A 167 -22.39 7.08 15.14
N ARG A 168 -23.48 6.79 14.41
CA ARG A 168 -23.45 6.77 12.93
C ARG A 168 -23.11 8.13 12.34
N ASN A 169 -23.59 9.23 12.93
CA ASN A 169 -23.20 10.57 12.50
C ASN A 169 -21.70 10.84 12.65
N THR A 170 -21.06 10.25 13.68
CA THR A 170 -19.59 10.29 13.82
C THR A 170 -18.90 9.56 12.68
N VAL A 171 -19.42 8.38 12.29
CA VAL A 171 -18.90 7.61 11.14
C VAL A 171 -19.07 8.38 9.83
N ILE A 172 -20.25 8.95 9.59
CA ILE A 172 -20.54 9.76 8.40
C ILE A 172 -19.62 10.98 8.32
N SER A 173 -19.36 11.65 9.46
CA SER A 173 -18.41 12.77 9.52
C SER A 173 -17.01 12.36 9.08
N HIS A 174 -16.50 11.24 9.62
CA HIS A 174 -15.20 10.70 9.20
C HIS A 174 -15.19 10.33 7.72
N TYR A 175 -16.22 9.63 7.23
CA TYR A 175 -16.34 9.28 5.82
C TYR A 175 -16.33 10.52 4.92
N ASN A 176 -17.12 11.54 5.24
CA ASN A 176 -17.20 12.78 4.46
C ASN A 176 -15.90 13.58 4.46
N SER A 177 -15.01 13.37 5.44
CA SER A 177 -13.67 13.99 5.44
C SER A 177 -12.76 13.46 4.32
N ASP A 178 -12.97 12.22 3.89
CA ASP A 178 -12.23 11.58 2.79
C ASP A 178 -12.96 10.34 2.23
N PRO A 179 -14.05 10.54 1.45
CA PRO A 179 -14.87 9.42 0.94
C PRO A 179 -14.09 8.46 0.05
N THR A 180 -13.01 8.97 -0.56
CA THR A 180 -12.15 8.18 -1.44
C THR A 180 -11.35 7.16 -0.64
N ASN A 181 -10.90 7.50 0.57
CA ASN A 181 -9.98 6.65 1.33
C ASN A 181 -10.57 6.04 2.59
N VAL A 182 -11.68 6.52 3.17
CA VAL A 182 -12.32 5.82 4.29
C VAL A 182 -12.96 4.52 3.79
N LYS A 183 -12.50 3.37 4.30
CA LYS A 183 -12.91 2.03 3.81
C LYS A 183 -13.43 1.07 4.88
N ALA A 184 -13.24 1.38 6.15
CA ALA A 184 -13.59 0.46 7.23
C ALA A 184 -13.95 1.16 8.54
N VAL A 185 -14.76 0.49 9.36
CA VAL A 185 -15.06 0.78 10.75
C VAL A 185 -14.65 -0.43 11.59
N PHE A 186 -13.77 -0.21 12.57
CA PHE A 186 -13.45 -1.19 13.59
C PHE A 186 -13.99 -0.70 14.94
N ILE A 187 -14.87 -1.50 15.55
CA ILE A 187 -15.53 -1.21 16.82
C ILE A 187 -14.83 -1.99 17.93
N VAL A 188 -14.36 -1.27 18.96
CA VAL A 188 -13.64 -1.83 20.11
C VAL A 188 -14.41 -1.51 21.40
N GLY A 189 -14.98 -2.54 22.01
CA GLY A 189 -15.82 -2.45 23.20
C GLY A 189 -17.31 -2.35 22.91
N HIS A 190 -18.09 -2.08 23.95
CA HIS A 190 -19.55 -2.01 23.91
C HIS A 190 -20.05 -0.64 23.42
N VAL A 191 -19.60 -0.25 22.23
CA VAL A 191 -20.21 0.85 21.47
C VAL A 191 -21.68 0.49 21.21
N PRO A 192 -22.64 1.44 21.30
CA PRO A 192 -24.07 1.16 21.14
C PRO A 192 -24.37 0.19 20.00
N VAL A 193 -25.24 -0.80 20.24
CA VAL A 193 -25.57 -1.84 19.27
C VAL A 193 -26.85 -1.45 18.54
N PRO A 194 -26.82 -1.13 17.23
CA PRO A 194 -28.02 -0.92 16.44
C PRO A 194 -28.79 -2.22 16.27
N TYR A 195 -30.11 -2.14 16.26
CA TYR A 195 -31.01 -3.26 16.01
C TYR A 195 -31.87 -2.96 14.79
N SER A 196 -32.09 -3.96 13.94
CA SER A 196 -32.96 -3.79 12.79
C SER A 196 -33.65 -5.06 12.33
N GLY A 197 -34.80 -4.88 11.69
CA GLY A 197 -35.51 -5.88 10.93
C GLY A 197 -36.80 -6.35 11.56
N ASN A 198 -37.54 -7.11 10.76
CA ASN A 198 -38.63 -7.95 11.19
C ASN A 198 -38.33 -9.37 10.70
N THR A 199 -37.38 -10.04 11.34
CA THR A 199 -36.88 -11.36 10.92
C THR A 199 -36.70 -12.32 12.09
N ALA A 200 -36.77 -13.62 11.78
CA ALA A 200 -36.25 -14.70 12.61
C ALA A 200 -35.28 -15.55 11.75
N PRO A 201 -34.04 -15.10 11.51
CA PRO A 201 -33.09 -15.80 10.64
C PRO A 201 -32.81 -17.26 11.01
N ASP A 202 -32.94 -17.58 12.31
CA ASP A 202 -32.78 -18.93 12.84
C ASP A 202 -34.05 -19.81 12.75
N GLY A 203 -35.16 -19.23 12.28
CA GLY A 203 -36.43 -19.90 12.07
C GLY A 203 -37.40 -19.98 13.25
N HIS A 204 -37.11 -19.34 14.39
CA HIS A 204 -37.97 -19.39 15.57
C HIS A 204 -38.89 -18.18 15.64
N GLY A 205 -40.20 -18.39 15.57
CA GLY A 205 -41.18 -17.31 15.68
C GLY A 205 -41.12 -16.54 17.01
N SER A 206 -40.64 -17.18 18.08
CA SER A 206 -40.37 -16.52 19.37
C SER A 206 -39.18 -15.56 19.32
N HIS A 207 -38.42 -15.56 18.22
CA HIS A 207 -37.24 -14.73 17.98
C HIS A 207 -37.44 -13.78 16.79
N GLN A 208 -38.71 -13.60 16.38
CA GLN A 208 -39.10 -12.68 15.33
C GLN A 208 -38.96 -11.22 15.79
N GLY A 209 -38.26 -10.42 14.99
CA GLY A 209 -38.17 -8.97 15.19
C GLY A 209 -36.82 -8.42 14.77
N ALA A 210 -36.31 -7.44 15.52
CA ALA A 210 -35.05 -6.79 15.23
C ALA A 210 -33.86 -7.58 15.80
N TRP A 211 -32.77 -7.63 15.05
CA TRP A 211 -31.52 -8.29 15.44
C TRP A 211 -30.37 -7.28 15.43
N PRO A 212 -29.27 -7.52 16.17
CA PRO A 212 -28.08 -6.67 16.12
C PRO A 212 -27.56 -6.47 14.68
N CYS A 213 -27.28 -5.22 14.31
CA CYS A 213 -27.08 -4.80 12.92
C CYS A 213 -25.89 -3.83 12.77
N ASP A 214 -24.67 -4.28 13.07
CA ASP A 214 -23.48 -3.41 12.97
C ASP A 214 -23.24 -2.85 11.55
N GLY A 215 -23.77 -3.51 10.51
CA GLY A 215 -23.77 -2.97 9.14
C GLY A 215 -24.47 -1.62 9.00
N TYR A 216 -25.31 -1.21 9.95
CA TYR A 216 -25.85 0.15 10.07
C TYR A 216 -24.75 1.22 10.14
N TYR A 217 -23.60 0.91 10.76
CA TYR A 217 -22.45 1.80 10.78
C TYR A 217 -21.64 1.77 9.47
N GLY A 218 -21.79 0.73 8.65
CA GLY A 218 -21.10 0.61 7.36
C GLY A 218 -21.88 1.15 6.16
N GLU A 219 -23.19 1.29 6.31
CA GLU A 219 -24.13 1.82 5.32
C GLU A 219 -24.37 3.31 5.62
N LEU A 220 -24.09 4.20 4.68
CA LEU A 220 -23.99 5.65 4.89
C LEU A 220 -24.97 6.51 4.09
N ASN A 221 -25.65 5.97 3.08
CA ASN A 221 -26.48 6.74 2.14
C ASN A 221 -27.95 6.28 2.06
N GLY A 222 -28.26 5.13 2.63
CA GLY A 222 -29.58 4.53 2.67
C GLY A 222 -30.46 5.10 3.78
N THR A 223 -31.76 5.04 3.54
CA THR A 223 -32.77 5.50 4.50
C THR A 223 -33.16 4.38 5.44
N TRP A 224 -32.92 4.59 6.73
CA TRP A 224 -33.35 3.70 7.81
C TRP A 224 -34.60 4.29 8.45
N THR A 225 -35.65 3.49 8.58
CA THR A 225 -36.94 3.91 9.15
C THR A 225 -37.20 3.18 10.45
N ASP A 226 -37.95 3.83 11.34
CA ASP A 226 -38.42 3.29 12.62
C ASP A 226 -39.89 3.75 12.77
N ASN A 227 -40.75 3.26 11.87
CA ASN A 227 -42.13 3.74 11.81
C ASN A 227 -43.16 2.68 11.41
N SER A 228 -42.76 1.46 11.05
CA SER A 228 -43.67 0.52 10.39
C SER A 228 -43.69 -0.87 11.00
N VAL A 229 -42.55 -1.42 11.45
CA VAL A 229 -42.53 -2.71 12.12
C VAL A 229 -43.17 -2.58 13.50
N ASN A 230 -44.09 -3.49 13.81
CA ASN A 230 -44.80 -3.52 15.09
C ASN A 230 -44.89 -4.97 15.59
N VAL A 231 -43.74 -5.50 16.01
CA VAL A 231 -43.59 -6.83 16.59
C VAL A 231 -43.30 -6.70 18.07
N GLN A 232 -44.21 -7.28 18.86
CA GLN A 232 -44.13 -7.37 20.31
C GLN A 232 -44.32 -8.84 20.70
N GLY A 233 -43.54 -9.32 21.67
CA GLY A 233 -43.64 -10.69 22.17
C GLY A 233 -42.50 -11.61 21.76
N ALA A 234 -41.39 -11.06 21.28
CA ALA A 234 -40.15 -11.82 21.21
C ALA A 234 -39.72 -12.27 22.61
N GLN A 235 -39.12 -13.46 22.70
CA GLN A 235 -38.66 -14.06 23.94
C GLN A 235 -37.62 -13.20 24.65
N ASN A 236 -36.70 -12.60 23.88
CA ASN A 236 -35.82 -11.54 24.35
C ASN A 236 -36.43 -10.18 23.95
N PRO A 237 -36.76 -9.30 24.93
CA PRO A 237 -37.38 -8.00 24.64
C PRO A 237 -36.54 -7.09 23.73
N LYS A 238 -35.23 -7.32 23.63
CA LYS A 238 -34.36 -6.59 22.70
C LYS A 238 -34.75 -6.84 21.24
N ASN A 239 -35.38 -7.96 20.89
CA ASN A 239 -35.83 -8.21 19.52
C ASN A 239 -37.21 -7.62 19.20
N ASN A 240 -37.99 -7.17 20.19
CA ASN A 240 -39.21 -6.41 19.88
C ASN A 240 -38.84 -5.20 19.01
N ASN A 241 -39.64 -4.89 18.01
CA ASN A 241 -39.41 -3.76 17.11
C ASN A 241 -40.73 -3.06 16.90
N ILE A 242 -40.88 -1.87 17.47
CA ILE A 242 -42.11 -1.10 17.44
C ILE A 242 -41.82 0.33 17.02
N PRO A 243 -42.79 1.03 16.40
CA PRO A 243 -42.54 2.37 15.88
C PRO A 243 -42.05 3.34 16.96
N GLY A 244 -40.88 3.95 16.72
CA GLY A 244 -40.27 4.97 17.58
C GLY A 244 -39.45 4.43 18.75
N ASP A 245 -39.09 3.15 18.78
CA ASP A 245 -38.26 2.55 19.83
C ASP A 245 -36.74 2.68 19.62
N GLY A 246 -36.33 3.28 18.50
CA GLY A 246 -34.94 3.47 18.10
C GLY A 246 -34.32 2.28 17.35
N LYS A 247 -35.12 1.27 17.00
CA LYS A 247 -34.72 0.12 16.17
C LYS A 247 -35.33 0.26 14.79
N PHE A 248 -34.62 -0.24 13.79
CA PHE A 248 -34.98 0.06 12.40
C PHE A 248 -35.81 -1.04 11.75
N ASP A 249 -36.66 -0.69 10.79
CA ASP A 249 -37.59 -1.61 10.14
C ASP A 249 -36.91 -2.61 9.19
N GLN A 250 -35.71 -2.27 8.71
CA GLN A 250 -35.05 -2.92 7.57
C GLN A 250 -34.48 -4.33 7.87
N SER A 251 -35.08 -5.36 7.28
CA SER A 251 -34.49 -6.71 7.27
C SER A 251 -33.31 -6.85 6.30
N ASN A 252 -33.21 -5.99 5.29
CA ASN A 252 -32.05 -5.90 4.41
C ASN A 252 -31.48 -4.50 4.48
N PHE A 253 -30.17 -4.36 4.28
CA PHE A 253 -29.55 -3.03 4.15
C PHE A 253 -30.28 -2.23 3.05
N PRO A 254 -30.62 -0.95 3.31
CA PRO A 254 -31.37 -0.10 2.37
C PRO A 254 -30.61 0.19 1.07
N SER A 255 -29.28 0.04 1.09
CA SER A 255 -28.33 0.16 -0.01
C SER A 255 -27.09 -0.69 0.29
N ASP A 256 -26.15 -0.77 -0.66
CA ASP A 256 -24.86 -1.41 -0.42
C ASP A 256 -24.08 -0.63 0.65
N LEU A 257 -23.43 -1.35 1.57
CA LEU A 257 -22.51 -0.75 2.54
C LEU A 257 -21.33 -0.10 1.80
N GLU A 258 -20.88 1.06 2.27
CA GLU A 258 -19.65 1.72 1.83
C GLU A 258 -18.42 1.20 2.56
N LEU A 259 -18.58 0.76 3.82
CA LEU A 259 -17.47 0.44 4.72
C LEU A 259 -17.49 -1.02 5.17
N GLN A 260 -16.29 -1.59 5.31
CA GLN A 260 -16.09 -2.86 6.01
C GLN A 260 -16.35 -2.66 7.50
N VAL A 261 -17.02 -3.61 8.16
CA VAL A 261 -17.36 -3.48 9.60
C VAL A 261 -16.93 -4.74 10.36
N GLY A 262 -16.29 -4.53 11.51
CA GLY A 262 -16.02 -5.59 12.48
C GLY A 262 -16.05 -5.06 13.91
N ARG A 263 -16.42 -5.90 14.87
CA ARG A 263 -16.58 -5.55 16.29
C ARG A 263 -15.87 -6.53 17.21
N VAL A 264 -15.17 -6.02 18.22
CA VAL A 264 -14.69 -6.81 19.35
C VAL A 264 -15.35 -6.29 20.61
N ASP A 265 -16.12 -7.14 21.28
CA ASP A 265 -16.96 -6.76 22.42
C ASP A 265 -16.97 -7.90 23.46
N MET A 266 -16.52 -7.60 24.68
CA MET A 266 -16.43 -8.54 25.81
C MET A 266 -17.40 -8.17 26.95
N TYR A 267 -18.40 -7.34 26.66
CA TYR A 267 -19.36 -6.87 27.65
C TYR A 267 -20.27 -7.98 28.17
N ASP A 268 -20.51 -7.99 29.47
CA ASP A 268 -21.42 -8.93 30.15
C ASP A 268 -21.13 -10.41 29.82
N MET A 269 -19.87 -10.81 30.01
CA MET A 269 -19.38 -12.20 29.83
C MET A 269 -19.01 -12.88 31.18
N PRO A 270 -19.93 -12.97 32.17
CA PRO A 270 -19.61 -13.44 33.53
C PRO A 270 -19.21 -14.91 33.64
N ALA A 271 -19.35 -15.72 32.59
CA ALA A 271 -18.77 -17.08 32.57
C ALA A 271 -17.24 -17.04 32.65
N PHE A 272 -16.61 -15.95 32.21
CA PHE A 272 -15.17 -15.76 32.31
C PHE A 272 -14.82 -15.07 33.64
N SER A 273 -13.84 -15.60 34.36
CA SER A 273 -13.38 -15.02 35.64
C SER A 273 -12.63 -13.69 35.48
N ALA A 274 -12.16 -13.39 34.26
CA ALA A 274 -11.46 -12.14 33.95
C ALA A 274 -12.47 -11.00 33.72
N SER A 275 -12.10 -9.78 34.10
CA SER A 275 -12.92 -8.59 33.83
C SER A 275 -13.01 -8.30 32.33
N GLU A 276 -14.04 -7.56 31.91
CA GLU A 276 -14.20 -7.06 30.53
C GLU A 276 -12.91 -6.42 30.01
N VAL A 277 -12.31 -5.52 30.81
CA VAL A 277 -11.03 -4.86 30.48
C VAL A 277 -9.93 -5.90 30.23
N GLN A 278 -9.79 -6.90 31.10
CA GLN A 278 -8.75 -7.91 30.94
C GLN A 278 -8.99 -8.80 29.71
N LEU A 279 -10.25 -9.16 29.42
CA LEU A 279 -10.59 -9.90 28.21
C LEU A 279 -10.24 -9.11 26.95
N MET A 280 -10.53 -7.81 26.93
CA MET A 280 -10.17 -6.91 25.83
C MET A 280 -8.65 -6.79 25.67
N LYS A 281 -7.89 -6.65 26.76
CA LYS A 281 -6.41 -6.66 26.72
C LYS A 281 -5.87 -7.94 26.10
N ASN A 282 -6.35 -9.08 26.60
CA ASN A 282 -5.93 -10.38 26.12
C ASN A 282 -6.23 -10.55 24.62
N TYR A 283 -7.38 -10.06 24.15
CA TYR A 283 -7.71 -10.08 22.72
C TYR A 283 -6.74 -9.22 21.90
N LEU A 284 -6.50 -7.97 22.32
CA LEU A 284 -5.62 -7.03 21.62
C LEU A 284 -4.15 -7.50 21.62
N ASP A 285 -3.70 -8.20 22.66
CA ASP A 285 -2.39 -8.86 22.71
C ASP A 285 -2.32 -10.00 21.69
N ARG A 286 -3.32 -10.90 21.67
CA ARG A 286 -3.36 -12.00 20.70
C ARG A 286 -3.41 -11.51 19.25
N ALA A 287 -4.21 -10.48 18.97
CA ALA A 287 -4.32 -9.89 17.65
C ALA A 287 -2.98 -9.28 17.20
N HIS A 288 -2.29 -8.55 18.09
CA HIS A 288 -0.93 -8.06 17.85
C HIS A 288 0.03 -9.21 17.55
N ASP A 289 0.05 -10.24 18.40
CA ASP A 289 0.96 -11.37 18.25
C ASP A 289 0.73 -12.15 16.95
N PHE A 290 -0.52 -12.28 16.51
CA PHE A 290 -0.82 -12.88 15.21
C PHE A 290 -0.33 -11.99 14.06
N LYS A 291 -0.59 -10.68 14.11
CA LYS A 291 -0.16 -9.71 13.07
C LYS A 291 1.37 -9.68 12.93
N PHE A 292 2.09 -9.74 14.04
CA PHE A 292 3.56 -9.77 14.10
C PHE A 292 4.15 -11.17 13.97
N LYS A 293 3.31 -12.19 13.71
CA LYS A 293 3.72 -13.59 13.55
C LYS A 293 4.58 -14.07 14.71
N ASN A 294 4.18 -13.74 15.94
CA ASN A 294 4.78 -14.22 17.19
C ASN A 294 4.33 -15.65 17.51
N TRP A 295 3.22 -16.08 16.91
CA TRP A 295 2.81 -17.48 16.82
C TRP A 295 2.29 -17.75 15.40
N VAL A 296 2.22 -19.03 15.03
CA VAL A 296 1.77 -19.46 13.70
C VAL A 296 0.75 -20.60 13.87
N PRO A 297 -0.50 -20.42 13.44
CA PRO A 297 -1.47 -21.51 13.48
C PRO A 297 -1.08 -22.64 12.52
N GLN A 298 -1.51 -23.87 12.80
CA GLN A 298 -1.39 -24.93 11.82
C GLN A 298 -2.30 -24.65 10.61
N ASP A 299 -1.75 -24.85 9.41
CA ASP A 299 -2.44 -24.56 8.15
C ASP A 299 -3.44 -25.67 7.77
N ARG A 300 -4.46 -25.82 8.62
CA ARG A 300 -5.53 -26.80 8.52
C ARG A 300 -6.85 -26.22 9.02
N ALA A 301 -7.93 -26.86 8.63
CA ALA A 301 -9.27 -26.46 9.05
C ALA A 301 -10.11 -27.63 9.56
N MET A 302 -11.11 -27.31 10.37
CA MET A 302 -12.12 -28.26 10.84
C MET A 302 -13.52 -27.83 10.39
N ILE A 303 -14.31 -28.77 9.88
CA ILE A 303 -15.75 -28.60 9.64
C ILE A 303 -16.49 -29.61 10.50
N PHE A 304 -17.21 -29.13 11.51
CA PHE A 304 -18.04 -29.97 12.36
C PHE A 304 -19.52 -29.64 12.11
N ASP A 305 -20.20 -30.49 11.32
CA ASP A 305 -21.61 -30.32 10.99
C ASP A 305 -22.48 -31.25 11.83
N ASN A 306 -23.09 -30.76 12.93
CA ASN A 306 -24.03 -31.53 13.77
C ASN A 306 -25.49 -31.40 13.28
N LEU A 307 -25.71 -30.75 12.14
CA LEU A 307 -27.03 -30.48 11.58
C LEU A 307 -27.22 -31.16 10.21
N GLN A 308 -26.46 -32.22 9.92
CA GLN A 308 -26.54 -32.94 8.63
C GLN A 308 -27.93 -33.57 8.36
N TRP A 309 -28.75 -33.72 9.39
CA TRP A 309 -30.13 -34.22 9.31
C TRP A 309 -31.10 -33.16 8.77
N VAL A 310 -30.71 -31.90 8.76
CA VAL A 310 -31.47 -30.82 8.13
C VAL A 310 -31.36 -30.97 6.61
N SER A 311 -32.47 -30.88 5.88
CA SER A 311 -32.46 -31.01 4.41
C SER A 311 -31.62 -29.93 3.72
N ASN A 312 -31.52 -28.76 4.34
CA ASN A 312 -30.76 -27.61 3.85
C ASN A 312 -29.26 -27.74 4.14
N PRO A 313 -28.41 -27.32 3.20
CA PRO A 313 -26.97 -27.54 3.28
C PRO A 313 -26.26 -26.46 4.11
N LEU A 314 -26.55 -26.38 5.42
CA LEU A 314 -26.06 -25.31 6.30
C LEU A 314 -24.52 -25.17 6.31
N ALA A 315 -23.80 -26.29 6.31
CA ALA A 315 -22.32 -26.27 6.28
C ALA A 315 -21.72 -26.01 4.89
N ALA A 316 -22.53 -25.80 3.83
CA ALA A 316 -22.00 -25.53 2.50
C ALA A 316 -21.17 -24.24 2.44
N SER A 317 -21.47 -23.25 3.29
CA SER A 317 -20.65 -22.05 3.44
C SER A 317 -19.21 -22.38 3.81
N ALA A 318 -19.00 -23.31 4.75
CA ALA A 318 -17.67 -23.75 5.14
C ALA A 318 -16.97 -24.53 4.02
N TRP A 319 -17.67 -25.47 3.39
CA TRP A 319 -17.10 -26.26 2.30
C TRP A 319 -16.67 -25.39 1.11
N ARG A 320 -17.39 -24.29 0.82
CA ARG A 320 -17.02 -23.31 -0.20
C ARG A 320 -15.84 -22.44 0.22
N ALA A 321 -15.84 -21.98 1.47
CA ALA A 321 -14.89 -20.98 1.94
C ALA A 321 -13.51 -21.54 2.31
N LEU A 322 -13.46 -22.73 2.92
CA LEU A 322 -12.23 -23.22 3.57
C LEU A 322 -11.25 -23.89 2.61
N ALA A 323 -11.74 -24.52 1.53
CA ALA A 323 -10.87 -25.15 0.53
C ALA A 323 -9.92 -24.14 -0.16
N PRO A 324 -10.37 -22.95 -0.58
CA PRO A 324 -9.47 -21.90 -1.04
C PRO A 324 -8.41 -21.47 -0.02
N MET A 325 -8.70 -21.57 1.28
CA MET A 325 -7.82 -21.09 2.35
C MET A 325 -6.70 -22.09 2.66
N VAL A 326 -7.05 -23.35 2.95
CA VAL A 326 -6.13 -24.38 3.47
C VAL A 326 -5.93 -25.56 2.52
N GLY A 327 -6.74 -25.66 1.46
CA GLY A 327 -6.76 -26.80 0.55
C GLY A 327 -7.62 -27.97 1.08
N PRO A 328 -8.36 -28.69 0.23
CA PRO A 328 -9.25 -29.78 0.65
C PRO A 328 -8.58 -30.87 1.49
N ALA A 329 -7.31 -31.19 1.21
CA ALA A 329 -6.56 -32.21 1.93
C ALA A 329 -6.27 -31.85 3.40
N ASN A 330 -6.32 -30.56 3.75
CA ASN A 330 -6.09 -30.07 5.11
C ASN A 330 -7.40 -29.76 5.85
N ILE A 331 -8.55 -30.21 5.32
CA ILE A 331 -9.85 -30.07 5.98
C ILE A 331 -10.19 -31.40 6.66
N THR A 332 -10.41 -31.34 7.97
CA THR A 332 -10.94 -32.47 8.74
C THR A 332 -12.44 -32.28 8.96
N ALA A 333 -13.24 -33.28 8.63
CA ALA A 333 -14.68 -33.31 8.89
C ALA A 333 -15.03 -34.54 9.76
N PRO A 334 -14.97 -34.40 11.10
CA PRO A 334 -15.27 -35.51 12.02
C PRO A 334 -16.72 -35.99 11.91
N TYR A 335 -16.95 -37.25 12.29
CA TYR A 335 -18.30 -37.79 12.41
C TYR A 335 -19.06 -37.09 13.53
N GLN A 336 -20.27 -36.60 13.22
CA GLN A 336 -21.04 -35.77 14.16
C GLN A 336 -21.38 -36.49 15.48
N TYR A 337 -21.55 -37.81 15.49
CA TYR A 337 -21.83 -38.57 16.72
C TYR A 337 -20.57 -38.97 17.50
N GLY A 338 -19.41 -38.43 17.12
CA GLY A 338 -18.15 -38.56 17.87
C GLY A 338 -18.07 -37.57 19.04
N PRO A 339 -16.85 -37.29 19.55
CA PRO A 339 -16.65 -36.27 20.57
C PRO A 339 -17.14 -34.89 20.13
N ALA A 340 -17.69 -34.13 21.08
CA ALA A 340 -18.18 -32.77 20.83
C ALA A 340 -17.09 -31.84 20.30
N PHE A 341 -17.45 -30.89 19.44
CA PHE A 341 -16.50 -29.98 18.77
C PHE A 341 -15.50 -29.34 19.73
N HIS A 342 -15.95 -28.79 20.86
CA HIS A 342 -15.07 -28.12 21.81
C HIS A 342 -13.97 -29.03 22.36
N THR A 343 -14.21 -30.34 22.45
CA THR A 343 -13.20 -31.32 22.87
C THR A 343 -12.17 -31.57 21.77
N LEU A 344 -12.60 -31.52 20.51
CA LEU A 344 -11.76 -31.77 19.33
C LEU A 344 -10.82 -30.61 19.00
N VAL A 345 -11.22 -29.37 19.33
CA VAL A 345 -10.42 -28.16 19.05
C VAL A 345 -9.64 -27.64 20.25
N ASN A 346 -9.93 -28.10 21.47
CA ASN A 346 -9.17 -27.70 22.65
C ASN A 346 -7.76 -28.32 22.65
N GLY A 347 -6.72 -27.53 22.90
CA GLY A 347 -5.34 -28.01 22.84
C GLY A 347 -4.83 -28.24 21.41
N GLN A 348 -5.59 -27.81 20.40
CA GLN A 348 -5.27 -27.99 18.99
C GLN A 348 -5.16 -26.64 18.31
N SER A 349 -4.32 -26.56 17.28
CA SER A 349 -4.22 -25.36 16.45
C SER A 349 -4.89 -25.58 15.09
N TYR A 350 -5.74 -24.64 14.70
CA TYR A 350 -6.39 -24.58 13.38
C TYR A 350 -6.38 -23.14 12.87
N LEU A 351 -6.15 -22.98 11.58
CA LEU A 351 -6.30 -21.68 10.93
C LEU A 351 -7.78 -21.30 10.83
N TRP A 352 -8.63 -22.27 10.49
CA TRP A 352 -10.06 -22.08 10.35
C TRP A 352 -10.87 -23.16 11.07
N THR A 353 -12.01 -22.78 11.64
CA THR A 353 -13.02 -23.74 12.06
C THR A 353 -14.41 -23.34 11.59
N TYR A 354 -15.23 -24.36 11.35
CA TYR A 354 -16.68 -24.26 11.23
C TYR A 354 -17.33 -25.23 12.21
N SER A 355 -18.38 -24.77 12.88
CA SER A 355 -19.24 -25.63 13.69
C SER A 355 -20.71 -25.28 13.50
N SER A 356 -21.59 -26.29 13.44
CA SER A 356 -23.05 -26.11 13.45
C SER A 356 -23.72 -27.05 14.44
N GLY A 357 -24.67 -26.56 15.23
CA GLY A 357 -25.45 -27.36 16.17
C GLY A 357 -26.75 -26.67 16.59
N GLY A 358 -27.65 -27.39 17.28
CA GLY A 358 -28.89 -26.80 17.81
C GLY A 358 -28.56 -25.76 18.89
N GLY A 359 -29.13 -24.55 18.82
CA GLY A 359 -28.80 -23.50 19.79
C GLY A 359 -29.21 -23.85 21.21
N LEU A 360 -28.39 -23.46 22.19
CA LEU A 360 -28.66 -23.63 23.61
C LEU A 360 -29.07 -22.30 24.23
N GLN A 361 -30.15 -22.33 25.01
CA GLN A 361 -30.63 -21.22 25.80
C GLN A 361 -30.36 -21.47 27.28
N GLU A 362 -30.08 -20.41 28.02
CA GLU A 362 -30.01 -20.41 29.47
C GLU A 362 -30.79 -19.19 30.01
N TYR A 363 -31.24 -19.26 31.25
CA TYR A 363 -31.88 -18.14 31.93
C TYR A 363 -30.98 -17.66 33.07
N VAL A 364 -30.58 -16.39 33.02
CA VAL A 364 -29.83 -15.73 34.09
C VAL A 364 -30.74 -14.72 34.76
N GLY A 365 -31.37 -15.13 35.87
CA GLY A 365 -32.48 -14.39 36.44
C GLY A 365 -33.71 -14.50 35.54
N ASN A 366 -34.25 -13.36 35.11
CA ASN A 366 -35.39 -13.31 34.18
C ASN A 366 -34.98 -13.16 32.71
N ASP A 367 -33.69 -12.98 32.43
CA ASP A 367 -33.19 -12.74 31.08
C ASP A 367 -32.79 -14.07 30.42
N VAL A 368 -33.25 -14.28 29.19
CA VAL A 368 -32.76 -15.36 28.34
C VAL A 368 -31.39 -14.98 27.74
N THR A 369 -30.47 -15.94 27.73
CA THR A 369 -29.15 -15.85 27.10
C THR A 369 -28.94 -17.04 26.16
N PHE A 370 -28.15 -16.83 25.12
CA PHE A 370 -27.85 -17.83 24.10
C PHE A 370 -26.39 -18.27 24.22
N ASN A 371 -26.16 -19.23 25.10
CA ASN A 371 -24.84 -19.52 25.66
C ASN A 371 -24.10 -20.68 24.97
N GLY A 372 -24.66 -21.30 23.93
CA GLY A 372 -24.00 -22.42 23.27
C GLY A 372 -24.73 -23.04 22.09
N ALA A 373 -24.19 -24.17 21.64
CA ALA A 373 -24.80 -25.06 20.68
C ALA A 373 -24.57 -26.53 21.06
N ASP A 374 -25.60 -27.34 20.82
CA ASP A 374 -25.62 -28.77 21.09
C ASP A 374 -24.51 -29.49 20.32
N ASN A 375 -23.80 -30.38 21.03
CA ASN A 375 -22.62 -31.10 20.58
C ASN A 375 -21.46 -30.22 20.06
N ILE A 376 -21.58 -28.89 20.19
CA ILE A 376 -20.53 -27.95 19.84
C ILE A 376 -19.81 -27.51 21.12
N GLY A 377 -20.54 -26.87 22.03
CA GLY A 377 -20.02 -26.36 23.30
C GLY A 377 -20.76 -25.11 23.75
N THR A 378 -20.36 -24.60 24.91
CA THR A 378 -20.94 -23.41 25.54
C THR A 378 -19.88 -22.36 25.85
N THR A 379 -20.33 -21.17 26.23
CA THR A 379 -19.49 -20.10 26.77
C THR A 379 -18.68 -20.57 27.99
N ALA A 380 -19.25 -21.43 28.83
CA ALA A 380 -18.53 -22.03 29.96
C ALA A 380 -17.41 -22.97 29.52
N ASN A 381 -17.58 -23.71 28.41
CA ASN A 381 -16.50 -24.53 27.86
C ASN A 381 -15.33 -23.66 27.38
N TYR A 382 -15.59 -22.54 26.70
CA TYR A 382 -14.55 -21.57 26.34
C TYR A 382 -13.88 -20.96 27.56
N ALA A 383 -14.65 -20.60 28.59
CA ALA A 383 -14.11 -20.06 29.84
C ALA A 383 -13.26 -21.07 30.62
N ALA A 384 -13.48 -22.37 30.45
CA ALA A 384 -12.65 -23.42 31.06
C ALA A 384 -11.42 -23.80 30.21
N ALA A 385 -11.49 -23.68 28.89
CA ALA A 385 -10.48 -24.17 27.96
C ALA A 385 -9.19 -23.34 27.95
N SER A 386 -8.01 -23.93 27.77
CA SER A 386 -6.76 -23.15 27.66
C SER A 386 -6.54 -22.58 26.26
N THR A 387 -7.01 -23.28 25.22
CA THR A 387 -6.54 -23.07 23.83
C THR A 387 -7.55 -23.48 22.76
N MET A 388 -8.87 -23.52 23.03
CA MET A 388 -9.87 -23.85 21.99
C MET A 388 -9.61 -23.03 20.70
N GLY A 389 -9.14 -23.73 19.65
CA GLY A 389 -8.13 -23.15 18.76
C GLY A 389 -8.50 -23.14 17.28
N GLY A 390 -9.33 -22.17 16.89
CA GLY A 390 -9.43 -21.71 15.51
C GLY A 390 -9.17 -20.22 15.46
N VAL A 391 -8.26 -19.75 14.60
CA VAL A 391 -7.98 -18.30 14.47
C VAL A 391 -9.20 -17.58 13.89
N PHE A 392 -9.72 -18.13 12.80
CA PHE A 392 -10.91 -17.66 12.12
C PHE A 392 -12.03 -18.68 12.26
N ASN A 393 -13.23 -18.23 12.61
CA ASN A 393 -14.32 -19.12 12.98
C ASN A 393 -15.62 -18.73 12.29
N MET A 394 -16.34 -19.75 11.84
CA MET A 394 -17.74 -19.66 11.48
C MET A 394 -18.52 -20.57 12.42
N ALA A 395 -19.60 -20.06 13.00
CA ALA A 395 -20.49 -20.86 13.84
C ALA A 395 -21.92 -20.75 13.34
N PHE A 396 -22.70 -21.81 13.53
CA PHE A 396 -24.13 -21.79 13.30
C PHE A 396 -24.89 -22.52 14.40
N GLY A 397 -26.04 -21.96 14.75
CA GLY A 397 -27.01 -22.58 15.63
C GLY A 397 -28.03 -21.56 16.07
N SER A 398 -29.15 -22.05 16.61
CA SER A 398 -30.29 -21.23 16.96
C SER A 398 -29.91 -20.14 17.98
N TYR A 399 -30.58 -19.00 17.90
CA TYR A 399 -30.56 -17.90 18.85
C TYR A 399 -29.26 -17.10 18.99
N PHE A 400 -28.07 -17.73 19.09
CA PHE A 400 -26.85 -16.99 19.43
C PHE A 400 -26.30 -16.09 18.33
N GLY A 401 -26.90 -16.09 17.13
CA GLY A 401 -26.66 -15.05 16.13
C GLY A 401 -27.16 -13.68 16.59
N ASP A 402 -28.17 -13.63 17.45
CA ASP A 402 -28.45 -12.47 18.29
C ASP A 402 -27.35 -12.43 19.36
N TRP A 403 -26.29 -11.68 19.08
CA TRP A 403 -25.04 -11.77 19.84
C TRP A 403 -24.97 -10.81 21.04
N ASP A 404 -25.85 -9.80 21.08
CA ASP A 404 -25.86 -8.74 22.09
C ASP A 404 -26.70 -9.15 23.33
N ASN A 405 -26.29 -10.24 23.96
CA ASN A 405 -26.82 -10.69 25.25
C ASN A 405 -25.71 -11.29 26.12
N LYS A 406 -25.97 -11.39 27.42
CA LYS A 406 -25.07 -11.96 28.43
C LYS A 406 -24.48 -13.28 27.96
N ASN A 407 -23.19 -13.53 28.20
CA ASN A 407 -22.54 -14.82 27.93
C ASN A 407 -22.80 -15.39 26.52
N ASN A 408 -23.00 -14.55 25.52
CA ASN A 408 -23.36 -15.02 24.21
C ASN A 408 -22.26 -15.88 23.56
N TYR A 409 -22.66 -17.00 22.96
CA TYR A 409 -21.72 -17.94 22.36
C TYR A 409 -20.93 -17.37 21.18
N LEU A 410 -21.50 -16.45 20.39
CA LEU A 410 -20.81 -15.88 19.24
C LEU A 410 -19.59 -15.05 19.65
N ARG A 411 -19.67 -14.39 20.81
CA ARG A 411 -18.59 -13.56 21.38
C ARG A 411 -17.56 -14.37 22.17
N ALA A 412 -17.98 -15.51 22.74
CA ALA A 412 -17.15 -16.34 23.61
C ALA A 412 -15.78 -16.76 23.03
N PRO A 413 -15.64 -17.13 21.74
CA PRO A 413 -14.34 -17.46 21.17
C PRO A 413 -13.33 -16.31 21.28
N LEU A 414 -13.76 -15.07 21.07
CA LEU A 414 -12.83 -13.94 21.09
C LEU A 414 -12.24 -13.70 22.48
N ALA A 415 -12.91 -14.15 23.54
CA ALA A 415 -12.49 -13.93 24.92
C ALA A 415 -11.29 -14.80 25.32
N ARG A 416 -11.03 -15.93 24.63
CA ARG A 416 -10.05 -16.94 25.08
C ARG A 416 -9.48 -17.79 23.93
N GLY A 417 -8.38 -18.48 24.18
CA GLY A 417 -7.74 -19.36 23.20
C GLY A 417 -7.03 -18.57 22.09
N GLU A 418 -7.04 -19.11 20.87
CA GLU A 418 -6.36 -18.53 19.70
C GLU A 418 -7.32 -17.74 18.76
N ALA A 419 -8.61 -17.66 19.10
CA ALA A 419 -9.60 -17.08 18.22
C ALA A 419 -9.51 -15.56 18.15
N LEU A 420 -9.51 -15.06 16.92
CA LEU A 420 -9.47 -13.64 16.58
C LEU A 420 -10.74 -13.15 15.90
N THR A 421 -11.51 -14.06 15.32
CA THR A 421 -12.79 -13.73 14.68
C THR A 421 -13.82 -14.84 14.90
N ASN A 422 -15.10 -14.49 14.84
CA ASN A 422 -16.22 -15.41 14.73
C ASN A 422 -17.39 -14.74 14.00
N CYS A 423 -18.17 -15.49 13.25
CA CYS A 423 -19.41 -14.97 12.66
C CYS A 423 -20.52 -16.03 12.64
N TRP A 424 -21.76 -15.55 12.77
CA TRP A 424 -22.93 -16.40 12.61
C TRP A 424 -23.15 -16.63 11.11
N SER A 425 -22.98 -17.88 10.69
CA SER A 425 -22.83 -18.26 9.29
C SER A 425 -24.05 -19.04 8.77
N SER A 426 -23.99 -19.55 7.53
CA SER A 426 -25.03 -20.36 6.89
C SER A 426 -26.29 -19.58 6.46
N ILE A 427 -26.84 -18.71 7.31
CA ILE A 427 -28.09 -17.97 7.03
C ILE A 427 -27.90 -16.46 7.30
N PRO A 428 -27.38 -15.69 6.34
CA PRO A 428 -26.94 -16.13 5.04
C PRO A 428 -25.51 -16.70 5.04
N GLY A 429 -25.14 -17.34 3.93
CA GLY A 429 -23.82 -17.88 3.71
C GLY A 429 -22.75 -16.81 3.54
N TRP A 430 -21.52 -17.14 3.96
CA TRP A 430 -20.36 -16.24 3.96
C TRP A 430 -19.34 -16.61 2.88
N TYR A 431 -18.63 -15.60 2.36
CA TYR A 431 -17.74 -15.73 1.20
C TYR A 431 -16.33 -15.21 1.49
N PHE A 432 -15.47 -16.08 2.04
CA PHE A 432 -14.11 -15.73 2.47
C PHE A 432 -13.00 -16.02 1.44
N HIS A 433 -13.33 -16.48 0.23
CA HIS A 433 -12.33 -16.90 -0.76
C HIS A 433 -11.32 -15.80 -1.16
N HIS A 434 -11.63 -14.53 -0.92
CA HIS A 434 -10.72 -13.38 -1.13
C HIS A 434 -9.49 -13.42 -0.21
N MET A 435 -9.65 -13.91 1.02
CA MET A 435 -8.55 -13.98 1.99
C MET A 435 -7.43 -14.92 1.53
N GLY A 436 -7.74 -15.89 0.66
CA GLY A 436 -6.76 -16.81 0.06
C GLY A 436 -5.81 -16.13 -0.92
N LEU A 437 -6.15 -14.93 -1.39
CA LEU A 437 -5.28 -14.06 -2.18
C LEU A 437 -4.81 -12.83 -1.38
N GLY A 438 -4.83 -12.94 -0.04
CA GLY A 438 -4.23 -11.98 0.88
C GLY A 438 -5.11 -10.82 1.32
N ASP A 439 -6.38 -10.75 0.89
CA ASP A 439 -7.31 -9.75 1.42
C ASP A 439 -7.55 -9.94 2.92
N ASN A 440 -7.97 -8.86 3.57
CA ASN A 440 -8.41 -8.93 4.95
C ASN A 440 -9.83 -9.50 5.05
N ILE A 441 -10.19 -9.98 6.24
CA ILE A 441 -11.50 -10.55 6.51
C ILE A 441 -12.62 -9.52 6.39
N GLY A 442 -12.34 -8.25 6.71
CA GLY A 442 -13.30 -7.14 6.56
C GLY A 442 -13.81 -6.98 5.13
N TYR A 443 -12.94 -7.15 4.12
CA TYR A 443 -13.33 -7.14 2.71
C TYR A 443 -14.29 -8.29 2.38
N SER A 444 -14.02 -9.49 2.91
CA SER A 444 -14.91 -10.64 2.70
C SER A 444 -16.26 -10.49 3.43
N ALA A 445 -16.26 -9.89 4.62
CA ALA A 445 -17.48 -9.55 5.35
C ALA A 445 -18.31 -8.52 4.59
N TRP A 446 -17.67 -7.46 4.10
CA TRP A 446 -18.31 -6.42 3.29
C TRP A 446 -18.94 -6.97 2.01
N ILE A 447 -18.21 -7.80 1.26
CA ILE A 447 -18.75 -8.49 0.08
C ILE A 447 -19.92 -9.41 0.45
N THR A 448 -19.87 -10.08 1.62
CA THR A 448 -20.95 -10.94 2.09
C THR A 448 -22.21 -10.12 2.42
N MET A 449 -22.06 -8.99 3.12
CA MET A 449 -23.17 -8.07 3.46
C MET A 449 -23.81 -7.45 2.22
N ASN A 450 -23.01 -7.13 1.20
CA ASN A 450 -23.45 -6.57 -0.07
C ASN A 450 -23.85 -7.64 -1.11
N ASN A 451 -23.82 -8.92 -0.76
CA ASN A 451 -24.19 -9.96 -1.72
C ASN A 451 -25.71 -10.01 -1.92
N ALA A 452 -26.22 -9.35 -2.96
CA ALA A 452 -27.62 -9.46 -3.36
C ALA A 452 -27.89 -10.68 -4.27
N SER A 453 -26.93 -11.04 -5.14
CA SER A 453 -27.11 -12.08 -6.17
C SER A 453 -25.81 -12.62 -6.78
N GLN A 454 -24.65 -12.09 -6.41
CA GLN A 454 -23.37 -12.46 -7.03
C GLN A 454 -23.00 -13.90 -6.70
N TYR A 455 -23.10 -14.25 -5.44
CA TYR A 455 -22.86 -15.60 -4.97
C TYR A 455 -24.21 -16.33 -4.79
N THR A 456 -24.14 -17.65 -4.73
CA THR A 456 -25.28 -18.59 -4.59
C THR A 456 -26.27 -18.09 -3.54
N PRO A 457 -27.60 -18.33 -3.71
CA PRO A 457 -28.61 -17.77 -2.84
C PRO A 457 -28.20 -17.85 -1.38
N LEU A 458 -28.22 -16.68 -0.75
CA LEU A 458 -27.73 -16.42 0.59
C LEU A 458 -28.17 -17.47 1.62
N THR A 459 -29.38 -17.99 1.51
CA THR A 459 -29.93 -18.95 2.47
C THR A 459 -29.77 -20.42 2.06
N ASP A 460 -29.18 -20.69 0.88
CA ASP A 460 -29.13 -22.02 0.26
C ASP A 460 -30.51 -22.73 0.30
N GLY A 461 -31.59 -21.96 0.11
CA GLY A 461 -32.97 -22.44 0.12
C GLY A 461 -33.62 -22.56 1.51
N TRP A 462 -32.94 -22.14 2.59
CA TRP A 462 -33.51 -22.12 3.93
C TRP A 462 -34.52 -20.97 4.09
N GLN A 463 -35.76 -21.31 4.42
CA GLN A 463 -36.84 -20.36 4.77
C GLN A 463 -37.00 -19.17 3.82
N GLY A 464 -36.78 -19.37 2.51
CA GLY A 464 -36.94 -18.33 1.50
C GLY A 464 -35.89 -17.21 1.61
N SER A 465 -36.33 -15.96 1.45
CA SER A 465 -35.46 -14.78 1.53
C SER A 465 -35.42 -14.23 2.95
N ILE A 466 -34.36 -14.56 3.68
CA ILE A 466 -34.05 -13.92 4.98
C ILE A 466 -33.24 -12.65 4.73
N GLY A 467 -33.44 -11.68 5.62
CA GLY A 467 -32.69 -10.43 5.66
C GLY A 467 -31.16 -10.61 5.76
N ARG A 468 -30.42 -9.51 5.51
CA ARG A 468 -28.96 -9.43 5.70
C ARG A 468 -28.55 -8.52 6.85
N SER A 469 -29.47 -7.73 7.40
CA SER A 469 -29.13 -6.71 8.40
C SER A 469 -28.53 -7.30 9.67
N HIS A 470 -28.86 -8.55 10.03
CA HIS A 470 -28.31 -9.24 11.21
C HIS A 470 -26.86 -9.75 11.04
N LEU A 471 -26.28 -9.65 9.83
CA LEU A 471 -24.90 -10.06 9.61
C LEU A 471 -23.95 -9.20 10.45
N GLY A 472 -23.06 -9.86 11.19
CA GLY A 472 -22.02 -9.22 11.99
C GLY A 472 -20.73 -10.02 11.97
N LEU A 473 -19.61 -9.35 11.74
CA LEU A 473 -18.28 -9.91 11.94
C LEU A 473 -17.84 -9.57 13.37
N MET A 474 -17.73 -10.58 14.23
CA MET A 474 -17.05 -10.41 15.49
C MET A 474 -15.54 -10.59 15.25
N GLY A 475 -14.74 -9.56 15.51
CA GLY A 475 -13.30 -9.54 15.32
C GLY A 475 -12.78 -8.31 14.58
N ASP A 476 -11.46 -8.18 14.54
CA ASP A 476 -10.75 -7.12 13.84
C ASP A 476 -10.87 -7.30 12.30
N PRO A 477 -11.49 -6.34 11.57
CA PRO A 477 -11.70 -6.44 10.14
C PRO A 477 -10.40 -6.35 9.32
N SER A 478 -9.28 -5.90 9.91
CA SER A 478 -7.99 -5.81 9.21
C SER A 478 -7.22 -7.13 9.11
N LEU A 479 -7.65 -8.17 9.82
CA LEU A 479 -6.92 -9.44 9.88
C LEU A 479 -6.82 -10.12 8.50
N ARG A 480 -5.62 -10.57 8.16
CA ARG A 480 -5.31 -11.35 6.96
C ARG A 480 -5.01 -12.79 7.32
N LEU A 481 -5.24 -13.70 6.37
CA LEU A 481 -5.12 -15.14 6.59
C LEU A 481 -3.72 -15.57 7.04
N ARG A 482 -2.67 -15.04 6.39
CA ARG A 482 -1.27 -15.39 6.65
C ARG A 482 -0.42 -14.15 6.75
N MET A 483 0.35 -14.06 7.84
CA MET A 483 1.26 -12.96 8.10
C MET A 483 2.71 -13.33 7.75
N VAL A 484 3.52 -12.32 7.46
CA VAL A 484 4.97 -12.42 7.24
C VAL A 484 5.68 -11.76 8.40
N LYS A 485 6.74 -12.38 8.91
CA LYS A 485 7.50 -11.79 10.03
C LYS A 485 8.08 -10.44 9.61
N PRO A 486 7.88 -9.35 10.39
CA PRO A 486 8.33 -8.03 9.99
C PRO A 486 9.84 -7.83 10.17
N PRO A 487 10.46 -6.90 9.43
CA PRO A 487 11.76 -6.34 9.82
C PRO A 487 11.63 -5.52 11.11
N SER A 488 12.75 -5.08 11.67
CA SER A 488 12.76 -4.22 12.87
C SER A 488 13.82 -3.13 12.78
N ASN A 489 13.82 -2.21 13.76
CA ASN A 489 14.87 -1.21 13.94
C ASN A 489 15.16 -0.37 12.69
N LEU A 490 14.13 0.08 11.98
CA LEU A 490 14.31 1.03 10.89
C LEU A 490 14.96 2.31 11.43
N ALA A 491 16.01 2.76 10.78
CA ALA A 491 16.68 4.02 11.03
C ALA A 491 16.76 4.82 9.72
N VAL A 492 16.50 6.12 9.82
CA VAL A 492 16.56 7.08 8.70
C VAL A 492 17.55 8.16 9.06
N SER A 493 18.63 8.28 8.27
CA SER A 493 19.70 9.25 8.48
C SER A 493 19.83 10.21 7.31
N ASN A 494 20.36 11.39 7.58
CA ASN A 494 20.69 12.37 6.55
C ASN A 494 22.08 12.06 5.95
N SER A 495 22.12 11.82 4.64
CA SER A 495 23.35 11.65 3.87
C SER A 495 23.39 12.70 2.77
N GLY A 496 24.06 13.83 3.03
CA GLY A 496 24.22 14.91 2.04
C GLY A 496 22.91 15.60 1.61
N GLY A 497 21.92 15.69 2.50
CA GLY A 497 20.58 16.22 2.21
C GLY A 497 19.58 15.16 1.72
N LEU A 498 20.01 13.92 1.53
CA LEU A 498 19.18 12.81 1.07
C LEU A 498 18.89 11.83 2.21
N ALA A 499 17.73 11.18 2.15
CA ALA A 499 17.35 10.15 3.10
C ALA A 499 18.11 8.85 2.82
N SER A 500 18.79 8.33 3.84
CA SER A 500 19.44 7.02 3.84
C SER A 500 18.76 6.12 4.87
N PHE A 501 18.46 4.88 4.49
CA PHE A 501 17.66 3.93 5.26
C PHE A 501 18.51 2.71 5.65
N SER A 502 18.33 2.23 6.88
CA SER A 502 18.88 0.96 7.36
C SER A 502 17.91 0.27 8.31
N TRP A 503 17.89 -1.07 8.34
CA TRP A 503 17.02 -1.83 9.24
C TRP A 503 17.62 -3.19 9.62
N THR A 504 17.03 -3.84 10.61
CA THR A 504 17.27 -5.26 10.89
C THR A 504 16.37 -6.12 10.01
N ALA A 505 16.96 -7.11 9.34
CA ALA A 505 16.23 -8.02 8.46
C ALA A 505 15.10 -8.76 9.19
N SER A 506 14.07 -9.13 8.44
CA SER A 506 13.11 -10.13 8.92
C SER A 506 13.84 -11.45 9.21
N SER A 507 13.42 -12.16 10.26
CA SER A 507 13.94 -13.49 10.56
C SER A 507 13.37 -14.60 9.66
N GLU A 508 12.39 -14.27 8.82
CA GLU A 508 11.86 -15.18 7.79
C GLU A 508 12.52 -14.90 6.43
N ALA A 509 12.65 -15.93 5.60
CA ALA A 509 13.10 -15.76 4.22
C ALA A 509 12.07 -14.96 3.40
N VAL A 510 12.52 -13.85 2.81
CA VAL A 510 11.69 -12.87 2.09
C VAL A 510 12.34 -12.53 0.75
N ALA A 511 11.53 -12.12 -0.22
CA ALA A 511 12.00 -11.73 -1.55
C ALA A 511 12.70 -10.36 -1.55
N GLY A 512 12.43 -9.52 -0.54
CA GLY A 512 13.10 -8.26 -0.29
C GLY A 512 12.24 -7.31 0.54
N TYR A 513 12.52 -6.01 0.44
CA TYR A 513 11.90 -4.98 1.26
C TYR A 513 11.37 -3.81 0.42
N TYR A 514 10.19 -3.32 0.77
CA TYR A 514 9.67 -2.05 0.29
C TYR A 514 9.79 -1.00 1.38
N ILE A 515 10.26 0.18 0.99
CA ILE A 515 10.31 1.38 1.81
C ILE A 515 9.15 2.28 1.38
N TYR A 516 8.45 2.83 2.36
CA TYR A 516 7.32 3.71 2.16
C TYR A 516 7.51 5.00 2.95
N ARG A 517 6.99 6.10 2.40
CA ARG A 517 6.79 7.36 3.11
C ARG A 517 5.34 7.43 3.59
N ILE A 518 5.14 7.81 4.85
CA ILE A 518 3.82 8.01 5.44
C ILE A 518 3.55 9.51 5.56
N ASP A 519 2.53 10.00 4.88
CA ASP A 519 2.12 11.40 5.01
C ASP A 519 1.54 11.65 6.40
N ALA A 520 2.09 12.61 7.14
CA ALA A 520 1.71 12.85 8.53
C ALA A 520 0.28 13.41 8.69
N SER A 521 -0.24 14.08 7.66
CA SER A 521 -1.54 14.75 7.70
C SER A 521 -2.70 13.83 7.30
N THR A 522 -2.47 12.97 6.32
CA THR A 522 -3.48 12.09 5.73
C THR A 522 -3.31 10.64 6.13
N GLY A 523 -2.14 10.25 6.60
CA GLY A 523 -1.72 8.86 6.81
C GLY A 523 -1.54 8.08 5.49
N ALA A 524 -1.52 8.77 4.33
CA ALA A 524 -1.32 8.13 3.04
C ALA A 524 0.08 7.50 2.94
N ILE A 525 0.14 6.30 2.37
CA ILE A 525 1.39 5.52 2.26
C ILE A 525 1.80 5.48 0.79
N THR A 526 3.02 5.95 0.50
CA THR A 526 3.56 6.05 -0.86
C THR A 526 4.89 5.30 -0.95
N SER A 527 5.07 4.51 -2.00
CA SER A 527 6.30 3.72 -2.17
C SER A 527 7.48 4.62 -2.50
N VAL A 528 8.64 4.33 -1.91
CA VAL A 528 9.91 5.02 -2.14
C VAL A 528 10.77 4.29 -3.19
N ASN A 529 10.55 2.99 -3.36
CA ASN A 529 11.18 2.14 -4.36
C ASN A 529 10.12 1.41 -5.22
N SER A 530 10.44 1.15 -6.49
CA SER A 530 9.54 0.47 -7.43
C SER A 530 9.68 -1.05 -7.43
N SER A 531 10.76 -1.58 -6.85
CA SER A 531 11.05 -3.01 -6.77
C SER A 531 11.71 -3.34 -5.44
N PRO A 532 11.48 -4.54 -4.87
CA PRO A 532 11.92 -4.86 -3.53
C PRO A 532 13.46 -4.86 -3.44
N VAL A 533 13.99 -4.24 -2.39
CA VAL A 533 15.43 -4.19 -2.10
C VAL A 533 15.83 -5.49 -1.40
N THR A 534 16.90 -6.14 -1.84
CA THR A 534 17.35 -7.43 -1.25
C THR A 534 18.25 -7.26 -0.02
N GLY A 535 18.92 -6.12 0.11
CA GLY A 535 19.73 -5.76 1.28
C GLY A 535 18.92 -5.16 2.43
N THR A 536 19.61 -4.78 3.50
CA THR A 536 19.03 -4.11 4.69
C THR A 536 19.35 -2.61 4.77
N THR A 537 19.84 -2.06 3.66
CA THR A 537 20.11 -0.64 3.49
C THR A 537 19.57 -0.18 2.15
N TYR A 538 19.18 1.08 2.08
CA TYR A 538 18.72 1.70 0.85
C TYR A 538 19.01 3.20 0.87
N GLN A 539 19.45 3.74 -0.26
CA GLN A 539 19.55 5.18 -0.49
C GLN A 539 19.12 5.45 -1.92
N ASN A 540 18.27 6.46 -2.10
CA ASN A 540 17.82 6.90 -3.41
C ASN A 540 18.27 8.36 -3.60
N GLY A 541 18.94 8.64 -4.72
CA GLY A 541 19.41 9.99 -5.08
C GLY A 541 18.30 11.04 -5.21
N ALA A 542 17.04 10.62 -5.31
CA ALA A 542 15.87 11.48 -5.50
C ALA A 542 15.03 11.71 -4.22
N VAL A 543 15.36 11.06 -3.09
CA VAL A 543 14.53 11.14 -1.87
C VAL A 543 15.18 12.11 -0.88
N PRO A 544 14.68 13.35 -0.74
CA PRO A 544 15.26 14.32 0.19
C PRO A 544 15.05 13.87 1.63
N PHE A 545 16.03 14.18 2.48
CA PHE A 545 15.86 14.05 3.92
C PHE A 545 14.97 15.17 4.43
N VAL A 546 13.88 14.83 5.10
CA VAL A 546 12.96 15.79 5.73
C VAL A 546 12.83 15.40 7.20
N ALA A 547 13.31 16.26 8.10
CA ALA A 547 13.19 16.04 9.53
C ALA A 547 11.72 15.92 9.96
N GLY A 548 11.41 14.94 10.79
CA GLY A 548 10.03 14.66 11.22
C GLY A 548 9.20 13.82 10.24
N GLN A 549 9.71 13.53 9.05
CA GLN A 549 9.03 12.65 8.09
C GLN A 549 9.03 11.20 8.59
N GLU A 550 7.86 10.58 8.61
CA GLU A 550 7.68 9.17 8.97
C GLU A 550 7.89 8.27 7.74
N TYR A 551 8.62 7.18 7.95
CA TYR A 551 8.90 6.14 6.96
C TYR A 551 8.61 4.77 7.53
N MET A 552 8.36 3.81 6.63
CA MET A 552 8.06 2.44 6.98
C MET A 552 8.80 1.49 6.05
N VAL A 553 9.38 0.43 6.59
CA VAL A 553 9.90 -0.69 5.79
C VAL A 553 9.09 -1.95 6.06
N ARG A 554 8.65 -2.61 5.00
CA ARG A 554 7.91 -3.89 5.05
C ARG A 554 8.71 -4.95 4.30
N ALA A 555 8.81 -6.13 4.86
CA ALA A 555 9.30 -7.29 4.12
C ALA A 555 8.23 -7.78 3.15
N MET A 556 8.63 -8.24 1.98
CA MET A 556 7.75 -8.83 0.98
C MET A 556 8.13 -10.28 0.75
N LYS A 557 7.13 -11.17 0.79
CA LYS A 557 7.26 -12.57 0.44
C LYS A 557 6.31 -12.88 -0.71
N VAL A 558 6.77 -13.57 -1.76
CA VAL A 558 5.84 -14.17 -2.74
C VAL A 558 5.15 -15.34 -2.06
N GLN A 559 3.89 -15.16 -1.67
CA GLN A 559 3.08 -16.18 -1.04
C GLN A 559 2.44 -17.05 -2.12
N VAL A 560 2.50 -18.37 -1.92
CA VAL A 560 1.82 -19.35 -2.77
C VAL A 560 0.89 -20.14 -1.87
N ASP A 561 -0.39 -20.05 -2.16
CA ASP A 561 -1.48 -20.63 -1.38
C ASP A 561 -2.37 -21.50 -2.29
N PRO A 562 -3.30 -22.30 -1.74
CA PRO A 562 -4.30 -23.03 -2.52
C PRO A 562 -5.18 -22.14 -3.42
N SER A 563 -5.05 -20.82 -3.33
CA SER A 563 -5.74 -19.84 -4.17
C SER A 563 -4.87 -19.25 -5.29
N GLY A 564 -3.57 -19.51 -5.35
CA GLY A 564 -2.66 -18.96 -6.36
C GLY A 564 -1.46 -18.28 -5.72
N SER A 565 -0.95 -17.21 -6.31
CA SER A 565 0.19 -16.47 -5.74
C SER A 565 0.01 -14.95 -5.71
N TYR A 566 0.56 -14.33 -4.67
CA TYR A 566 0.48 -12.90 -4.43
C TYR A 566 1.69 -12.41 -3.62
N GLU A 567 1.99 -11.12 -3.71
CA GLU A 567 2.98 -10.49 -2.84
C GLU A 567 2.36 -10.31 -1.44
N ASN A 568 2.94 -10.92 -0.41
CA ASN A 568 2.49 -10.78 0.96
C ASN A 568 3.44 -9.85 1.73
N LEU A 569 2.93 -8.68 2.12
CA LEU A 569 3.68 -7.71 2.91
C LEU A 569 3.57 -8.02 4.41
N SER A 570 4.69 -7.95 5.13
CA SER A 570 4.72 -8.01 6.60
C SER A 570 4.07 -6.78 7.23
N MET A 571 3.93 -6.76 8.55
CA MET A 571 3.79 -5.48 9.28
C MET A 571 5.03 -4.59 9.02
N GLY A 572 4.86 -3.28 9.08
CA GLY A 572 5.95 -2.32 8.88
C GLY A 572 6.76 -2.02 10.15
N ALA A 573 8.08 -1.95 10.00
CA ALA A 573 8.92 -1.23 10.95
C ALA A 573 8.89 0.26 10.60
N ILE A 574 8.40 1.07 11.53
CA ILE A 574 8.18 2.51 11.33
C ILE A 574 9.24 3.31 12.09
N ALA A 575 9.76 4.35 11.45
CA ALA A 575 10.69 5.29 12.05
C ALA A 575 10.45 6.71 11.54
N VAL A 576 10.80 7.69 12.38
CA VAL A 576 10.79 9.10 12.01
C VAL A 576 12.22 9.53 11.68
N ALA A 577 12.40 10.29 10.60
CA ALA A 577 13.67 10.92 10.26
C ALA A 577 14.05 11.94 11.33
N ALA A 578 14.93 11.53 12.25
CA ALA A 578 15.40 12.33 13.38
C ALA A 578 16.62 13.18 12.99
N GLY A 579 16.64 14.44 13.43
CA GLY A 579 17.72 15.40 13.15
C GLY A 579 17.18 16.76 12.70
N THR A 580 18.07 17.70 12.42
CA THR A 580 17.71 18.93 11.70
C THR A 580 17.76 18.62 10.20
N SER A 581 16.74 19.04 9.45
CA SER A 581 16.91 19.15 8.01
C SER A 581 17.89 20.29 7.81
N PRO A 582 19.07 20.10 7.17
CA PRO A 582 19.67 21.21 6.47
C PRO A 582 18.58 21.77 5.55
N PRO A 583 18.46 23.10 5.40
CA PRO A 583 17.64 23.61 4.31
C PRO A 583 18.08 22.86 3.04
N PRO A 584 17.14 22.37 2.19
CA PRO A 584 17.51 21.76 0.92
C PRO A 584 18.50 22.72 0.27
N ALA A 585 19.69 22.21 -0.10
CA ALA A 585 20.71 23.06 -0.68
C ALA A 585 20.06 23.75 -1.88
N ASN A 586 19.90 25.07 -1.77
CA ASN A 586 19.39 25.86 -2.87
C ASN A 586 20.32 25.63 -4.06
N ASP A 587 19.74 25.50 -5.26
CA ASP A 587 20.55 25.63 -6.46
C ASP A 587 21.11 27.07 -6.55
N CYS A 588 21.97 27.33 -7.53
CA CYS A 588 22.57 28.65 -7.70
C CYS A 588 21.56 29.78 -8.00
N ALA A 589 20.29 29.45 -8.24
CA ALA A 589 19.19 30.40 -8.41
C ALA A 589 18.32 30.57 -7.14
N GLY A 590 18.69 29.94 -6.02
CA GLY A 590 17.92 30.04 -4.78
C GLY A 590 16.71 29.10 -4.72
N VAL A 591 16.57 28.18 -5.69
CA VAL A 591 15.44 27.26 -5.78
C VAL A 591 15.78 25.93 -5.12
N PRO A 592 15.01 25.48 -4.11
CA PRO A 592 15.18 24.16 -3.52
C PRO A 592 15.05 23.04 -4.56
N GLY A 593 16.11 22.25 -4.75
CA GLY A 593 16.12 21.13 -5.70
C GLY A 593 16.09 21.53 -7.17
N GLY A 594 16.43 22.79 -7.49
CA GLY A 594 16.48 23.27 -8.86
C GLY A 594 17.68 22.73 -9.66
N SER A 595 17.69 23.02 -10.97
CA SER A 595 18.67 22.46 -11.92
C SER A 595 19.92 23.33 -12.10
N ALA A 596 19.99 24.52 -11.48
CA ALA A 596 21.11 25.43 -11.60
C ALA A 596 22.29 25.01 -10.71
N LEU A 597 22.95 23.90 -11.05
CA LEU A 597 24.10 23.36 -10.33
C LEU A 597 25.42 23.80 -10.96
N PRO A 598 26.54 23.86 -10.21
CA PRO A 598 27.85 24.14 -10.79
C PRO A 598 28.16 23.24 -12.00
N GLY A 599 28.60 23.84 -13.11
CA GLY A 599 28.86 23.18 -14.39
C GLY A 599 27.65 23.09 -15.34
N THR A 600 26.44 23.45 -14.89
CA THR A 600 25.28 23.57 -15.79
C THR A 600 25.32 24.89 -16.56
N ALA A 601 24.75 24.87 -17.78
CA ALA A 601 24.69 26.04 -18.64
C ALA A 601 23.82 27.14 -18.02
N CYS A 602 24.24 28.39 -18.20
CA CYS A 602 23.50 29.57 -17.79
C CYS A 602 23.65 30.68 -18.84
N ASN A 603 23.20 31.90 -18.55
CA ASN A 603 23.46 33.08 -19.38
C ASN A 603 23.66 34.28 -18.45
N ASP A 604 24.85 34.88 -18.46
CA ASP A 604 25.19 36.02 -17.61
C ASP A 604 24.77 37.37 -18.21
N GLY A 605 24.16 37.35 -19.41
CA GLY A 605 23.70 38.50 -20.16
C GLY A 605 24.82 39.31 -20.80
N ASN A 606 26.08 38.88 -20.68
CA ASN A 606 27.22 39.58 -21.24
C ASN A 606 27.51 39.09 -22.66
N SER A 607 27.28 39.95 -23.66
CA SER A 607 27.56 39.64 -25.07
C SER A 607 29.04 39.36 -25.38
N CYS A 608 29.95 39.61 -24.43
CA CYS A 608 31.39 39.38 -24.54
C CYS A 608 31.90 38.11 -23.87
N THR A 609 30.99 37.22 -23.49
CA THR A 609 31.28 35.89 -22.97
C THR A 609 30.53 34.82 -23.77
N ILE A 610 31.11 33.62 -23.84
CA ILE A 610 30.48 32.43 -24.43
C ILE A 610 30.59 31.24 -23.47
N ASN A 611 29.73 30.24 -23.66
CA ASN A 611 29.70 29.01 -22.86
C ASN A 611 29.51 29.28 -21.36
N ASP A 612 28.57 30.15 -21.02
CA ASP A 612 28.34 30.54 -19.63
C ASP A 612 27.88 29.33 -18.81
N THR A 613 28.54 29.13 -17.67
CA THR A 613 28.20 28.06 -16.73
C THR A 613 28.21 28.59 -15.31
N TRP A 614 27.41 27.94 -14.44
CA TRP A 614 27.48 28.20 -13.01
C TRP A 614 28.82 27.71 -12.45
N ASN A 615 29.59 28.59 -11.81
CA ASN A 615 30.84 28.21 -11.16
C ASN A 615 30.61 27.66 -9.73
N ALA A 616 31.67 27.20 -9.07
CA ALA A 616 31.61 26.66 -7.71
C ALA A 616 31.13 27.68 -6.64
N SER A 617 31.17 28.97 -6.96
CA SER A 617 30.68 30.07 -6.12
C SER A 617 29.27 30.53 -6.52
N CYS A 618 28.55 29.77 -7.36
CA CYS A 618 27.23 30.10 -7.89
C CYS A 618 27.16 31.44 -8.63
N GLN A 619 28.20 31.75 -9.41
CA GLN A 619 28.18 32.86 -10.35
C GLN A 619 28.01 32.30 -11.75
N CYS A 620 27.06 32.84 -12.51
CA CYS A 620 26.99 32.56 -13.93
C CYS A 620 28.08 33.37 -14.62
N VAL A 621 29.07 32.69 -15.20
CA VAL A 621 30.20 33.32 -15.88
C VAL A 621 30.57 32.55 -17.14
N GLY A 622 30.85 33.25 -18.23
CA GLY A 622 31.37 32.65 -19.45
C GLY A 622 32.83 32.92 -19.73
N THR A 623 33.33 32.29 -20.79
CA THR A 623 34.68 32.51 -21.32
C THR A 623 34.70 33.80 -22.13
N SER A 624 35.58 34.74 -21.77
CA SER A 624 35.67 36.03 -22.48
C SER A 624 36.13 35.86 -23.93
N ILE A 625 35.41 36.52 -24.84
CA ILE A 625 35.76 36.61 -26.27
C ILE A 625 36.33 37.99 -26.65
N THR A 626 36.60 38.85 -25.66
CA THR A 626 37.20 40.16 -25.91
C THR A 626 38.62 39.99 -26.44
N PRO A 627 38.96 40.55 -27.62
CA PRO A 627 40.28 40.40 -28.19
C PRO A 627 41.32 41.15 -27.35
N THR A 628 42.56 40.66 -27.32
CA THR A 628 43.68 41.45 -26.79
C THR A 628 44.17 42.41 -27.89
N ALA A 629 44.37 43.69 -27.56
CA ALA A 629 44.84 44.70 -28.49
C ALA A 629 46.25 45.17 -28.12
N VAL A 630 47.24 44.87 -28.96
CA VAL A 630 48.64 45.32 -28.81
C VAL A 630 49.15 45.85 -30.15
N ILE A 631 50.00 46.88 -30.10
CA ILE A 631 50.75 47.36 -31.27
C ILE A 631 52.20 46.89 -31.15
N THR A 632 52.74 46.29 -32.21
CA THR A 632 54.16 45.92 -32.36
C THR A 632 54.77 46.69 -33.54
N PRO A 633 55.67 47.66 -33.29
CA PRO A 633 56.40 48.35 -34.36
C PRO A 633 57.33 47.39 -35.10
N ALA A 634 57.35 47.44 -36.43
CA ALA A 634 58.24 46.66 -37.29
C ALA A 634 59.65 47.25 -37.41
N GLY A 635 59.94 48.33 -36.68
CA GLY A 635 61.21 49.06 -36.74
C GLY A 635 61.28 50.16 -35.67
N PRO A 636 62.31 51.02 -35.72
CA PRO A 636 62.48 52.13 -34.79
C PRO A 636 61.29 53.09 -34.80
N THR A 637 60.89 53.57 -33.63
CA THR A 637 59.81 54.57 -33.48
C THR A 637 60.32 56.01 -33.47
N ALA A 638 61.63 56.22 -33.57
CA ALA A 638 62.26 57.51 -33.82
C ALA A 638 62.60 57.63 -35.31
N LEU A 639 61.90 58.51 -36.03
CA LEU A 639 62.00 58.66 -37.48
C LEU A 639 62.80 59.90 -37.88
N CYS A 640 63.55 59.82 -38.99
CA CYS A 640 64.12 61.00 -39.65
C CYS A 640 63.09 61.64 -40.60
N SER A 641 63.35 62.87 -41.07
CA SER A 641 62.48 63.54 -42.05
C SER A 641 62.25 62.65 -43.28
N GLY A 642 60.97 62.38 -43.60
CA GLY A 642 60.57 61.48 -44.69
C GLY A 642 60.53 59.98 -44.34
N GLY A 643 60.87 59.59 -43.10
CA GLY A 643 60.83 58.20 -42.64
C GLY A 643 59.41 57.69 -42.29
N SER A 644 59.28 56.37 -42.14
CA SER A 644 58.03 55.71 -41.74
C SER A 644 58.30 54.43 -40.95
N VAL A 645 57.38 54.02 -40.08
CA VAL A 645 57.39 52.70 -39.43
C VAL A 645 56.04 52.01 -39.57
N VAL A 646 56.04 50.72 -39.87
CA VAL A 646 54.82 49.90 -39.87
C VAL A 646 54.50 49.48 -38.44
N LEU A 647 53.29 49.79 -37.99
CA LEU A 647 52.72 49.37 -36.72
C LEU A 647 51.79 48.17 -36.98
N ASN A 648 52.07 47.02 -36.36
CA ASN A 648 51.25 45.82 -36.50
C ASN A 648 50.35 45.65 -35.28
N ALA A 649 49.05 45.45 -35.48
CA ALA A 649 48.11 45.10 -34.43
C ALA A 649 48.08 43.58 -34.19
N THR A 650 47.61 43.15 -33.01
CA THR A 650 47.29 41.74 -32.74
C THR A 650 46.30 41.18 -33.78
N THR A 651 46.64 40.07 -34.43
CA THR A 651 45.78 39.45 -35.46
C THR A 651 44.94 38.31 -34.90
N GLY A 652 43.76 38.09 -35.49
CA GLY A 652 42.85 37.01 -35.13
C GLY A 652 41.72 36.87 -36.15
N SER A 653 41.11 35.70 -36.21
CA SER A 653 39.96 35.45 -37.10
C SER A 653 38.77 36.31 -36.67
N GLY A 654 38.12 36.99 -37.61
CA GLY A 654 36.94 37.83 -37.34
C GLY A 654 37.24 39.17 -36.66
N TYR A 655 38.52 39.54 -36.50
CA TYR A 655 38.90 40.84 -35.93
C TYR A 655 38.74 41.96 -36.96
N SER A 656 38.31 43.12 -36.48
CA SER A 656 38.31 44.39 -37.20
C SER A 656 39.13 45.43 -36.44
N TYR A 657 39.70 46.39 -37.16
CA TYR A 657 40.67 47.34 -36.62
C TYR A 657 40.21 48.78 -36.83
N ALA A 658 40.51 49.64 -35.88
CA ALA A 658 40.37 51.09 -36.03
C ALA A 658 41.59 51.77 -35.42
N TRP A 659 42.45 52.35 -36.27
CA TRP A 659 43.63 53.09 -35.83
C TRP A 659 43.29 54.52 -35.44
N ARG A 660 43.99 55.03 -34.43
CA ARG A 660 43.87 56.39 -33.94
C ARG A 660 45.24 57.06 -33.88
N PHE A 661 45.29 58.34 -34.19
CA PHE A 661 46.44 59.22 -34.05
C PHE A 661 46.09 60.37 -33.10
N ASN A 662 46.84 60.52 -32.01
CA ASN A 662 46.59 61.48 -30.93
C ASN A 662 45.12 61.47 -30.46
N GLY A 663 44.54 60.26 -30.31
CA GLY A 663 43.16 60.04 -29.90
C GLY A 663 42.11 60.20 -31.02
N SER A 664 42.45 60.81 -32.15
CA SER A 664 41.55 60.98 -33.30
C SER A 664 41.57 59.77 -34.23
N ALA A 665 40.41 59.35 -34.73
CA ALA A 665 40.32 58.22 -35.67
C ALA A 665 41.00 58.52 -37.00
N ILE A 666 41.80 57.59 -37.49
CA ILE A 666 42.42 57.69 -38.81
C ILE A 666 41.45 57.09 -39.81
N SER A 667 40.84 57.95 -40.63
CA SER A 667 39.81 57.53 -41.59
C SER A 667 40.33 56.47 -42.56
N GLY A 668 39.58 55.38 -42.73
CA GLY A 668 39.92 54.27 -43.63
C GLY A 668 41.01 53.30 -43.12
N ALA A 669 41.63 53.56 -41.96
CA ALA A 669 42.65 52.68 -41.40
C ALA A 669 42.02 51.48 -40.67
N THR A 670 41.63 50.45 -41.43
CA THR A 670 40.95 49.25 -40.93
C THR A 670 41.77 47.96 -41.07
N SER A 671 42.98 48.06 -41.61
CA SER A 671 43.90 46.92 -41.75
C SER A 671 44.56 46.54 -40.41
N SER A 672 45.03 45.30 -40.29
CA SER A 672 45.79 44.83 -39.13
C SER A 672 47.18 45.47 -38.99
N SER A 673 47.58 46.32 -39.94
CA SER A 673 48.80 47.11 -39.91
C SER A 673 48.53 48.54 -40.36
N TYR A 674 49.28 49.50 -39.82
CA TYR A 674 49.22 50.90 -40.22
C TYR A 674 50.64 51.48 -40.37
N THR A 675 50.90 52.20 -41.46
CA THR A 675 52.20 52.85 -41.68
C THR A 675 52.18 54.25 -41.08
N ALA A 676 52.91 54.45 -39.98
CA ALA A 676 53.02 55.74 -39.30
C ALA A 676 54.16 56.58 -39.91
N THR A 677 53.83 57.80 -40.32
CA THR A 677 54.76 58.77 -40.94
C THR A 677 54.87 60.08 -40.16
N GLN A 678 54.04 60.27 -39.13
CA GLN A 678 54.00 61.48 -38.32
C GLN A 678 54.32 61.16 -36.87
N ALA A 679 55.06 62.06 -36.20
CA ALA A 679 55.24 61.99 -34.76
C ALA A 679 53.93 62.20 -34.01
N GLY A 680 53.72 61.41 -32.97
CA GLY A 680 52.53 61.41 -32.14
C GLY A 680 52.22 60.02 -31.60
N SER A 681 51.10 59.91 -30.91
CA SER A 681 50.66 58.72 -30.21
C SER A 681 49.67 57.92 -31.05
N TYR A 682 49.98 56.65 -31.32
CA TYR A 682 49.12 55.75 -32.08
C TYR A 682 48.51 54.69 -31.17
N THR A 683 47.21 54.47 -31.28
CA THR A 683 46.49 53.35 -30.66
C THR A 683 45.66 52.62 -31.71
N VAL A 684 45.36 51.35 -31.46
CA VAL A 684 44.46 50.56 -32.30
C VAL A 684 43.37 49.96 -31.42
N THR A 685 42.12 50.12 -31.85
CA THR A 685 40.99 49.37 -31.30
C THR A 685 40.83 48.10 -32.14
N VAL A 686 40.89 46.94 -31.49
CA VAL A 686 40.62 45.63 -32.09
C VAL A 686 39.26 45.17 -31.60
N THR A 687 38.37 44.83 -32.53
CA THR A 687 36.99 44.41 -32.24
C THR A 687 36.75 43.01 -32.78
N SER A 688 36.20 42.12 -31.95
CA SER A 688 35.70 40.79 -32.30
C SER A 688 34.21 40.74 -31.96
N ALA A 689 33.35 40.49 -32.96
CA ALA A 689 31.90 40.63 -32.81
C ALA A 689 31.50 42.00 -32.21
N SER A 690 30.78 42.03 -31.08
CA SER A 690 30.38 43.25 -30.37
C SER A 690 31.40 43.76 -29.34
N CYS A 691 32.54 43.09 -29.20
CA CYS A 691 33.47 43.28 -28.08
C CYS A 691 34.81 43.84 -28.57
N ALA A 692 35.30 44.89 -27.91
CA ALA A 692 36.48 45.62 -28.35
C ALA A 692 37.47 45.88 -27.22
N ALA A 693 38.75 45.88 -27.57
CA ALA A 693 39.84 46.36 -26.72
C ALA A 693 40.67 47.41 -27.47
N THR A 694 41.24 48.38 -26.76
CA THR A 694 42.15 49.36 -27.33
C THR A 694 43.55 49.15 -26.78
N SER A 695 44.55 49.19 -27.65
CA SER A 695 45.95 49.00 -27.26
C SER A 695 46.46 50.13 -26.36
N SER A 696 47.54 49.85 -25.64
CA SER A 696 48.42 50.90 -25.15
C SER A 696 48.96 51.73 -26.33
N ALA A 697 49.34 52.98 -26.04
CA ALA A 697 49.79 53.91 -27.06
C ALA A 697 51.25 53.68 -27.44
N VAL A 698 51.53 53.65 -28.74
CA VAL A 698 52.90 53.65 -29.29
C VAL A 698 53.22 55.06 -29.76
N THR A 699 54.23 55.67 -29.15
CA THR A 699 54.68 57.02 -29.52
C THR A 699 55.74 56.96 -30.62
N ILE A 700 55.47 57.66 -31.71
CA ILE A 700 56.43 57.95 -32.78
C ILE A 700 57.04 59.33 -32.52
N THR A 701 58.36 59.46 -32.60
CA THR A 701 59.09 60.72 -32.45
C THR A 701 59.85 61.06 -33.73
N MET A 702 60.09 62.35 -33.99
CA MET A 702 60.99 62.78 -35.06
C MET A 702 62.37 63.06 -34.44
N GLY A 703 63.41 62.37 -34.91
CA GLY A 703 64.79 62.64 -34.54
C GLY A 703 65.30 63.91 -35.23
N SER A 704 66.07 64.74 -34.51
CA SER A 704 66.81 65.85 -35.14
C SER A 704 67.88 65.28 -36.06
N GLY A 705 67.90 65.70 -37.32
CA GLY A 705 68.96 65.31 -38.26
C GLY A 705 70.36 65.62 -37.72
N VAL A 706 71.36 64.88 -38.20
CA VAL A 706 72.76 65.09 -37.81
C VAL A 706 73.22 66.45 -38.34
N THR A 707 73.63 67.36 -37.46
CA THR A 707 74.20 68.64 -37.86
C THR A 707 75.64 68.44 -38.32
N ALA A 708 75.92 68.72 -39.59
CA ALA A 708 77.28 68.82 -40.09
C ALA A 708 77.90 70.13 -39.59
N THR A 709 79.00 70.04 -38.84
CA THR A 709 79.79 71.18 -38.40
C THR A 709 81.18 71.12 -39.03
N ILE A 710 81.65 72.27 -39.50
CA ILE A 710 83.00 72.42 -40.03
C ILE A 710 83.80 73.28 -39.06
N THR A 711 84.89 72.74 -38.52
CA THR A 711 85.73 73.42 -37.54
C THR A 711 87.08 73.75 -38.18
N PRO A 712 87.46 75.03 -38.27
CA PRO A 712 88.81 75.41 -38.68
C PRO A 712 89.82 74.93 -37.65
N ALA A 713 90.88 74.24 -38.09
CA ALA A 713 91.98 73.80 -37.23
C ALA A 713 92.94 74.96 -36.84
N GLY A 714 92.68 76.17 -37.31
CA GLY A 714 93.45 77.39 -37.06
C GLY A 714 92.69 78.66 -37.45
N SER A 715 93.35 79.81 -37.40
CA SER A 715 92.76 81.10 -37.80
C SER A 715 92.22 81.06 -39.22
N THR A 716 90.98 81.50 -39.43
CA THR A 716 90.38 81.68 -40.77
C THR A 716 90.81 82.97 -41.45
N THR A 717 91.61 83.80 -40.76
CA THR A 717 92.21 85.01 -41.30
C THR A 717 93.71 84.80 -41.43
N PHE A 718 94.20 84.81 -42.66
CA PHE A 718 95.61 84.61 -43.02
C PHE A 718 95.95 85.42 -44.29
N CYS A 719 97.23 85.72 -44.49
CA CYS A 719 97.70 86.47 -45.66
C CYS A 719 97.53 85.67 -46.96
N SER A 720 97.49 86.37 -48.10
CA SER A 720 97.39 85.75 -49.43
C SER A 720 98.47 84.68 -49.64
N GLY A 721 98.06 83.47 -50.05
CA GLY A 721 98.92 82.29 -50.18
C GLY A 721 98.93 81.34 -48.97
N GLY A 722 98.34 81.73 -47.83
CA GLY A 722 98.14 80.85 -46.67
C GLY A 722 96.98 79.85 -46.84
N SER A 723 96.89 78.87 -45.95
CA SER A 723 95.80 77.88 -45.91
C SER A 723 95.42 77.50 -44.49
N VAL A 724 94.15 77.17 -44.24
CA VAL A 724 93.66 76.56 -43.00
C VAL A 724 92.96 75.23 -43.31
N VAL A 725 93.21 74.20 -42.50
CA VAL A 725 92.51 72.92 -42.62
C VAL A 725 91.13 73.04 -41.99
N LEU A 726 90.10 72.60 -42.71
CA LEU A 726 88.74 72.53 -42.21
C LEU A 726 88.37 71.07 -41.92
N ASN A 727 88.12 70.75 -40.66
CA ASN A 727 87.71 69.40 -40.25
C ASN A 727 86.18 69.34 -40.19
N ALA A 728 85.59 68.35 -40.87
CA ALA A 728 84.20 67.98 -40.62
C ALA A 728 84.09 67.15 -39.34
N ASN A 729 82.98 67.26 -38.62
CA ASN A 729 82.67 66.35 -37.52
C ASN A 729 82.52 64.90 -38.02
N THR A 730 83.12 63.93 -37.33
CA THR A 730 82.90 62.50 -37.61
C THR A 730 81.60 62.05 -36.95
N GLY A 731 80.58 61.75 -37.74
CA GLY A 731 79.37 61.06 -37.30
C GLY A 731 79.39 59.59 -37.74
N SER A 732 78.83 58.70 -36.93
CA SER A 732 78.37 57.38 -37.40
C SER A 732 76.97 57.56 -37.95
N GLY A 733 76.80 57.32 -39.25
CA GLY A 733 75.49 57.13 -39.87
C GLY A 733 74.96 55.74 -39.60
#